data_AF-A0AAN6IXF2-F1
#
_entry.id   AF-A0AAN6IXF2-F1
#
_cell.length_a   1.000
_cell.length_b   1.000
_cell.length_c   1.000
_cell.angle_alpha   90.00
_cell.angle_beta   90.00
_cell.angle_gamma   90.00
#
_symmetry.space_group_name_H-M   'P 1'
#
loop_
_entity.id
_entity.type
_entity.pdbx_description
1 polymer ?
#
loop_
_entity_poly.entity_id
_entity_poly.type
_entity_poly.pdbx_seq_one_letter_code
_entity_poly.pdbx_strand_id
1 'polypeptide(L)'
;MHISQKLAQAHENGKPTFSFEFFPPKTAQGVQNLYDRMDRMHDLGPAFIDITWGAGGRHSQLTCEMVNAAQSHYGLETCMHLTCTDMERTQVDEALRLAYKAGCTNILALRGDPPRDQEKWEAKDAGFRYAKDLVRYIRARYGDHFDIGVAGYPEGCDDHRDVDLLIEHLKEKVDAGATFVVTQMFYDVDIFLNWVQKCRNRGINVPILPGIMPISTYAAFIRRANWTKCHVPPEWYEALEPVKNDDAAVRDIGKDLVAQMCRRILDAGIHHLHFYTMNLAQATRMILEELALTPEKSGRRLEKPLPWRQSLGFNRRDETVRPIFWRNRNTSYVARTADWDEFPNGRWGDSRSPAFGELDAYGVGLKGTNEANMKLWGRPKSLRDVTALFVRYLQGELERLPWSEGSISAEADTIKPDLTDLNQRGLLTVNSQPAIDGAPSSHPVYGWGPPGGWVYQKAYLELLIFPSIFNTVLERLNANKNLTYYAVNKKGELHTNTKDEGPNAVTWGIFPNREIVQPTIVETVSFLAWKDEAFRLGQDWSRCYPAGSGPRKLIEKMMDECYLVNIVNNDFHQTHEIFRVFDGLEVQDLDVVFEDSPATESSQATTNGNGTRDVLKGDAPVSEVEKSITNGDGQKVPFQTNGVALSN
;
A
#
# COMPACT_ATOMS: atom_id res chain seq x y z
N MET A 1 -1.14 16.53 -4.33
CA MET A 1 -1.72 17.40 -5.39
C MET A 1 -3.17 17.59 -5.04
N HIS A 2 -3.68 18.82 -5.19
CA HIS A 2 -5.09 19.11 -4.91
C HIS A 2 -5.99 18.36 -5.88
N ILE A 3 -7.04 17.75 -5.34
CA ILE A 3 -8.05 17.01 -6.12
C ILE A 3 -8.70 17.94 -7.16
N SER A 4 -9.07 19.16 -6.78
CA SER A 4 -9.65 20.17 -7.66
C SER A 4 -8.79 20.44 -8.92
N GLN A 5 -7.47 20.49 -8.76
CA GLN A 5 -6.53 20.62 -9.88
C GLN A 5 -6.51 19.37 -10.77
N LYS A 6 -6.48 18.17 -10.17
CA LYS A 6 -6.56 16.90 -10.92
C LYS A 6 -7.86 16.81 -11.73
N LEU A 7 -8.98 17.22 -11.14
CA LEU A 7 -10.29 17.22 -11.77
C LEU A 7 -10.36 18.23 -12.92
N ALA A 8 -9.84 19.44 -12.73
CA ALA A 8 -9.76 20.44 -13.80
C ALA A 8 -8.94 19.92 -14.99
N GLN A 9 -7.75 19.38 -14.73
CA GLN A 9 -6.89 18.80 -15.76
C GLN A 9 -7.57 17.63 -16.48
N ALA A 10 -8.26 16.75 -15.75
CA ALA A 10 -9.00 15.64 -16.35
C ALA A 10 -10.16 16.14 -17.23
N HIS A 11 -10.86 17.17 -16.78
CA HIS A 11 -11.97 17.77 -17.52
C HIS A 11 -11.49 18.44 -18.81
N GLU A 12 -10.43 19.25 -18.76
CA GLU A 12 -9.81 19.90 -19.92
C GLU A 12 -9.36 18.89 -20.99
N ASN A 13 -8.84 17.74 -20.56
CA ASN A 13 -8.40 16.68 -21.46
C ASN A 13 -9.54 15.75 -21.93
N GLY A 14 -10.79 15.99 -21.53
CA GLY A 14 -11.92 15.11 -21.86
C GLY A 14 -11.72 13.67 -21.33
N LYS A 15 -10.98 13.51 -20.23
CA LYS A 15 -10.52 12.21 -19.73
C LYS A 15 -11.33 11.79 -18.50
N PRO A 16 -12.19 10.76 -18.59
CA PRO A 16 -12.81 10.16 -17.42
C PRO A 16 -11.78 9.71 -16.39
N THR A 17 -12.06 10.02 -15.13
CA THR A 17 -11.28 9.60 -13.95
C THR A 17 -12.21 9.04 -12.88
N PHE A 18 -11.65 8.39 -11.87
CA PHE A 18 -12.42 7.84 -10.77
C PHE A 18 -11.61 7.80 -9.47
N SER A 19 -12.30 7.63 -8.35
CA SER A 19 -11.70 7.49 -7.02
C SER A 19 -12.39 6.38 -6.23
N PHE A 20 -11.77 5.97 -5.12
CA PHE A 20 -12.28 4.90 -4.25
C PHE A 20 -12.41 5.36 -2.80
N GLU A 21 -13.56 5.14 -2.17
CA GLU A 21 -13.70 5.32 -0.72
C GLU A 21 -13.51 3.99 0.03
N PHE A 22 -12.72 4.04 1.09
CA PHE A 22 -12.46 2.96 2.04
C PHE A 22 -12.77 3.40 3.47
N PHE A 23 -13.07 2.45 4.35
CA PHE A 23 -13.31 2.73 5.77
C PHE A 23 -12.35 1.96 6.69
N PRO A 24 -11.96 2.53 7.84
CA PRO A 24 -11.11 1.85 8.82
C PRO A 24 -11.71 0.50 9.27
N PRO A 25 -11.00 -0.63 9.07
CA PRO A 25 -11.44 -1.93 9.55
C PRO A 25 -11.43 -2.01 11.08
N LYS A 26 -12.23 -2.92 11.64
CA LYS A 26 -12.35 -3.10 13.11
C LYS A 26 -11.25 -3.98 13.73
N THR A 27 -10.46 -4.68 12.90
CA THR A 27 -9.46 -5.66 13.35
C THR A 27 -8.13 -5.44 12.65
N ALA A 28 -7.02 -5.77 13.31
CA ALA A 28 -5.68 -5.67 12.72
C ALA A 28 -5.52 -6.48 11.43
N GLN A 29 -6.07 -7.71 11.40
CA GLN A 29 -6.11 -8.52 10.17
C GLN A 29 -6.92 -7.81 9.06
N GLY A 30 -8.02 -7.16 9.42
CA GLY A 30 -8.81 -6.36 8.48
C GLY A 30 -8.03 -5.19 7.89
N VAL A 31 -7.22 -4.51 8.70
CA VAL A 31 -6.33 -3.42 8.27
C VAL A 31 -5.30 -3.94 7.26
N GLN A 32 -4.62 -5.04 7.55
CA GLN A 32 -3.65 -5.64 6.61
C GLN A 32 -4.31 -6.06 5.29
N ASN A 33 -5.49 -6.71 5.37
CA ASN A 33 -6.24 -7.10 4.17
C ASN A 33 -6.67 -5.90 3.33
N LEU A 34 -6.94 -4.76 3.97
CA LEU A 34 -7.27 -3.52 3.28
C LEU A 34 -6.06 -2.88 2.63
N TYR A 35 -4.90 -2.85 3.29
CA TYR A 35 -3.65 -2.41 2.69
C TYR A 35 -3.30 -3.20 1.43
N ASP A 36 -3.37 -4.53 1.49
CA ASP A 36 -3.14 -5.38 0.33
C ASP A 36 -4.15 -5.11 -0.80
N ARG A 37 -5.38 -4.73 -0.45
CA ARG A 37 -6.42 -4.37 -1.42
C ARG A 37 -6.15 -3.00 -2.04
N MET A 38 -5.78 -2.00 -1.26
CA MET A 38 -5.42 -0.67 -1.76
C MET A 38 -4.23 -0.76 -2.71
N ASP A 39 -3.25 -1.61 -2.39
CA ASP A 39 -2.10 -1.87 -3.26
C ASP A 39 -2.51 -2.48 -4.61
N ARG A 40 -3.39 -3.50 -4.62
CA ARG A 40 -3.92 -4.05 -5.87
C ARG A 40 -4.82 -3.07 -6.63
N MET A 41 -5.61 -2.27 -5.92
CA MET A 41 -6.54 -1.32 -6.55
C MET A 41 -5.83 -0.05 -7.04
N HIS A 42 -4.62 0.26 -6.54
CA HIS A 42 -3.74 1.27 -7.12
C HIS A 42 -3.52 1.01 -8.61
N ASP A 43 -3.33 -0.25 -8.99
CA ASP A 43 -3.07 -0.64 -10.38
C ASP A 43 -4.30 -0.52 -11.30
N LEU A 44 -5.46 -0.16 -10.75
CA LEU A 44 -6.60 0.27 -11.57
C LEU A 44 -6.45 1.73 -12.02
N GLY A 45 -5.61 2.53 -11.38
CA GLY A 45 -5.35 3.94 -11.73
C GLY A 45 -6.33 4.96 -11.17
N PRO A 46 -6.74 4.89 -9.88
CA PRO A 46 -7.58 5.93 -9.29
C PRO A 46 -6.86 7.27 -9.25
N ALA A 47 -7.60 8.37 -9.42
CA ALA A 47 -7.06 9.72 -9.30
C ALA A 47 -6.70 10.07 -7.83
N PHE A 48 -7.47 9.52 -6.89
CA PHE A 48 -7.28 9.58 -5.45
C PHE A 48 -8.12 8.49 -4.74
N ILE A 49 -7.88 8.31 -3.45
CA ILE A 49 -8.72 7.50 -2.56
C ILE A 49 -9.23 8.34 -1.39
N ASP A 50 -10.34 7.91 -0.79
CA ASP A 50 -10.91 8.51 0.41
C ASP A 50 -10.82 7.51 1.57
N ILE A 51 -10.51 8.03 2.76
CA ILE A 51 -10.53 7.23 3.99
C ILE A 51 -11.54 7.86 4.96
N THR A 52 -12.60 7.11 5.26
CA THR A 52 -13.70 7.62 6.07
C THR A 52 -13.29 7.87 7.52
N TRP A 53 -13.96 8.84 8.14
CA TRP A 53 -13.81 9.16 9.55
C TRP A 53 -14.97 8.56 10.36
N GLY A 54 -14.65 7.84 11.44
CA GLY A 54 -15.67 7.28 12.32
C GLY A 54 -16.43 8.36 13.10
N ALA A 55 -17.73 8.16 13.29
CA ALA A 55 -18.59 9.10 14.03
C ALA A 55 -18.01 9.43 15.43
N GLY A 56 -18.03 10.72 15.78
CA GLY A 56 -17.51 11.25 17.04
C GLY A 56 -16.00 11.06 17.24
N GLY A 57 -15.22 10.87 16.17
CA GLY A 57 -13.78 10.65 16.26
C GLY A 57 -13.38 9.24 16.69
N ARG A 58 -14.31 8.28 16.75
CA ARG A 58 -13.96 6.87 16.99
C ARG A 58 -13.08 6.36 15.84
N HIS A 59 -11.98 5.69 16.16
CA HIS A 59 -10.97 5.25 15.18
C HIS A 59 -10.31 6.38 14.37
N SER A 60 -10.34 7.62 14.86
CA SER A 60 -9.63 8.77 14.27
C SER A 60 -8.13 8.52 14.11
N GLN A 61 -7.48 7.95 15.12
CA GLN A 61 -6.07 7.56 15.07
C GLN A 61 -5.79 6.60 13.91
N LEU A 62 -6.59 5.53 13.79
CA LEU A 62 -6.46 4.57 12.70
C LEU A 62 -6.70 5.22 11.32
N THR A 63 -7.59 6.20 11.23
CA THR A 63 -7.79 6.97 9.98
C THR A 63 -6.51 7.73 9.62
N CYS A 64 -5.93 8.48 10.56
CA CYS A 64 -4.66 9.19 10.35
C CYS A 64 -3.50 8.26 9.98
N GLU A 65 -3.39 7.10 10.66
CA GLU A 65 -2.39 6.06 10.37
C GLU A 65 -2.56 5.52 8.95
N MET A 66 -3.78 5.21 8.53
CA MET A 66 -4.05 4.71 7.18
C MET A 66 -3.80 5.77 6.11
N VAL A 67 -4.10 7.05 6.37
CA VAL A 67 -3.75 8.16 5.46
C VAL A 67 -2.24 8.26 5.29
N ASN A 68 -1.48 8.19 6.40
CA ASN A 68 -0.03 8.16 6.34
C ASN A 68 0.50 6.95 5.55
N ALA A 69 -0.05 5.76 5.81
CA ALA A 69 0.37 4.56 5.09
C ALA A 69 0.05 4.64 3.58
N ALA A 70 -1.14 5.12 3.21
CA ALA A 70 -1.57 5.30 1.83
C ALA A 70 -0.66 6.27 1.06
N GLN A 71 -0.37 7.44 1.65
CA GLN A 71 0.54 8.43 1.07
C GLN A 71 1.98 7.91 1.01
N SER A 72 2.50 7.42 2.13
CA SER A 72 3.93 7.15 2.31
C SER A 72 4.37 5.84 1.68
N HIS A 73 3.62 4.75 1.88
CA HIS A 73 4.02 3.41 1.43
C HIS A 73 3.39 3.03 0.09
N TYR A 74 2.14 3.43 -0.14
CA TYR A 74 1.38 3.01 -1.33
C TYR A 74 1.31 4.06 -2.42
N GLY A 75 1.85 5.27 -2.22
CA GLY A 75 1.86 6.33 -3.23
C GLY A 75 0.46 6.77 -3.70
N LEU A 76 -0.56 6.56 -2.86
CA LEU A 76 -1.95 6.86 -3.17
C LEU A 76 -2.29 8.27 -2.68
N GLU A 77 -2.67 9.15 -3.61
CA GLU A 77 -3.18 10.47 -3.23
C GLU A 77 -4.46 10.27 -2.43
N THR A 78 -4.47 10.76 -1.19
CA THR A 78 -5.52 10.44 -0.22
C THR A 78 -6.29 11.70 0.18
N CYS A 79 -7.61 11.59 0.24
CA CYS A 79 -8.54 12.53 0.86
C CYS A 79 -8.94 11.99 2.23
N MET A 80 -8.58 12.71 3.30
CA MET A 80 -8.96 12.33 4.65
C MET A 80 -10.33 12.92 4.99
N HIS A 81 -11.29 12.08 5.37
CA HIS A 81 -12.53 12.60 5.96
C HIS A 81 -12.23 13.21 7.33
N LEU A 82 -12.92 14.30 7.65
CA LEU A 82 -12.85 14.89 8.98
C LEU A 82 -14.22 15.43 9.37
N THR A 83 -14.76 14.93 10.48
CA THR A 83 -16.03 15.41 11.04
C THR A 83 -15.78 16.40 12.17
N CYS A 84 -16.78 17.24 12.48
CA CYS A 84 -16.69 18.19 13.60
C CYS A 84 -17.72 17.95 14.73
N THR A 85 -18.65 17.01 14.54
CA THR A 85 -19.57 16.53 15.57
C THR A 85 -18.82 15.78 16.68
N ASP A 86 -19.07 16.17 17.94
CA ASP A 86 -18.52 15.57 19.16
C ASP A 86 -16.99 15.54 19.29
N MET A 87 -16.32 16.42 18.55
CA MET A 87 -14.88 16.60 18.63
C MET A 87 -14.51 17.92 19.30
N GLU A 88 -13.54 17.88 20.20
CA GLU A 88 -12.89 19.09 20.71
C GLU A 88 -11.98 19.69 19.63
N ARG A 89 -11.79 21.01 19.63
CA ARG A 89 -10.86 21.68 18.70
C ARG A 89 -9.46 21.08 18.72
N THR A 90 -8.97 20.64 19.88
CA THR A 90 -7.66 19.97 20.04
C THR A 90 -7.55 18.69 19.21
N GLN A 91 -8.64 17.92 19.09
CA GLN A 91 -8.67 16.70 18.29
C GLN A 91 -8.69 17.00 16.78
N VAL A 92 -9.42 18.05 16.38
CA VAL A 92 -9.40 18.56 15.00
C VAL A 92 -8.00 19.05 14.62
N ASP A 93 -7.35 19.79 15.52
CA ASP A 93 -5.99 20.28 15.33
C ASP A 93 -4.98 19.16 15.16
N GLU A 94 -5.05 18.15 16.02
CA GLU A 94 -4.17 16.99 15.95
C GLU A 94 -4.39 16.20 14.66
N ALA A 95 -5.65 15.98 14.25
CA ALA A 95 -5.96 15.30 13.00
C ALA A 95 -5.40 16.05 11.77
N LEU A 96 -5.59 17.37 11.71
CA LEU A 96 -5.06 18.21 10.63
C LEU A 96 -3.53 18.22 10.63
N ARG A 97 -2.91 18.27 11.82
CA ARG A 97 -1.45 18.22 11.97
C ARG A 97 -0.89 16.87 11.49
N LEU A 98 -1.55 15.77 11.81
CA LEU A 98 -1.16 14.43 11.36
C LEU A 98 -1.33 14.28 9.84
N ALA A 99 -2.44 14.76 9.27
CA ALA A 99 -2.64 14.77 7.81
C ALA A 99 -1.56 15.61 7.10
N TYR A 100 -1.24 16.79 7.63
CA TYR A 100 -0.15 17.64 7.13
C TYR A 100 1.20 16.88 7.15
N LYS A 101 1.56 16.27 8.29
CA LYS A 101 2.80 15.50 8.42
C LYS A 101 2.83 14.23 7.57
N ALA A 102 1.68 13.68 7.18
CA ALA A 102 1.58 12.59 6.22
C ALA A 102 1.76 13.05 4.76
N GLY A 103 1.87 14.37 4.50
CA GLY A 103 1.92 14.93 3.15
C GLY A 103 0.56 14.92 2.44
N CYS A 104 -0.53 14.67 3.16
CA CYS A 104 -1.89 14.73 2.65
C CYS A 104 -2.27 16.18 2.40
N THR A 105 -2.81 16.46 1.22
CA THR A 105 -3.21 17.81 0.81
C THR A 105 -4.71 17.92 0.58
N ASN A 106 -5.53 16.95 1.02
CA ASN A 106 -6.95 16.88 0.68
C ASN A 106 -7.78 16.43 1.89
N ILE A 107 -8.78 17.24 2.27
CA ILE A 107 -9.67 16.96 3.40
C ILE A 107 -11.13 16.99 2.92
N LEU A 108 -11.90 15.96 3.25
CA LEU A 108 -13.36 16.01 3.10
C LEU A 108 -13.97 16.50 4.42
N ALA A 109 -14.35 17.78 4.45
CA ALA A 109 -14.92 18.41 5.64
C ALA A 109 -16.41 18.06 5.79
N LEU A 110 -16.72 17.37 6.87
CA LEU A 110 -18.04 16.84 7.16
C LEU A 110 -18.55 17.37 8.50
N ARG A 111 -19.88 17.39 8.67
CA ARG A 111 -20.47 17.62 10.00
C ARG A 111 -20.19 16.40 10.88
N GLY A 112 -20.62 15.23 10.41
CA GLY A 112 -20.71 14.01 11.21
C GLY A 112 -22.15 13.71 11.59
N ASP A 113 -22.41 12.45 11.88
CA ASP A 113 -23.69 11.98 12.40
C ASP A 113 -23.76 12.21 13.92
N PRO A 114 -24.93 12.57 14.46
CA PRO A 114 -25.10 12.66 15.91
C PRO A 114 -24.89 11.29 16.58
N PRO A 115 -24.53 11.25 17.88
CA PRO A 115 -24.46 10.01 18.64
C PRO A 115 -25.76 9.23 18.56
N ARG A 116 -25.68 7.90 18.40
CA ARG A 116 -26.86 7.03 18.30
C ARG A 116 -27.67 6.94 19.60
N ASP A 117 -27.11 7.42 20.71
CA ASP A 117 -27.58 7.28 22.08
C ASP A 117 -28.12 8.59 22.69
N GLN A 118 -28.23 9.67 21.91
CA GLN A 118 -28.75 10.96 22.40
C GLN A 118 -29.90 11.48 21.55
N GLU A 119 -31.05 11.77 22.18
CA GLU A 119 -32.25 12.33 21.50
C GLU A 119 -32.06 13.79 21.05
N LYS A 120 -31.08 14.51 21.62
CA LYS A 120 -30.70 15.87 21.22
C LYS A 120 -29.18 15.99 21.23
N TRP A 121 -28.60 16.41 20.10
CA TRP A 121 -27.18 16.69 19.98
C TRP A 121 -26.89 18.15 20.33
N GLU A 122 -25.95 18.38 21.24
CA GLU A 122 -25.35 19.69 21.53
C GLU A 122 -23.87 19.65 21.15
N ALA A 123 -23.38 20.71 20.50
CA ALA A 123 -21.98 20.79 20.10
C ALA A 123 -21.08 20.82 21.34
N LYS A 124 -20.12 19.89 21.43
CA LYS A 124 -19.14 19.84 22.54
C LYS A 124 -18.23 21.07 22.59
N ASP A 125 -17.93 21.66 21.45
CA ASP A 125 -17.18 22.91 21.31
C ASP A 125 -18.08 23.95 20.64
N ALA A 126 -18.18 25.14 21.22
CA ALA A 126 -18.99 26.23 20.68
C ALA A 126 -18.55 26.67 19.25
N GLY A 127 -17.35 26.28 18.81
CA GLY A 127 -16.78 26.65 17.51
C GLY A 127 -17.18 25.79 16.31
N PHE A 128 -17.78 24.60 16.49
CA PHE A 128 -18.09 23.68 15.38
C PHE A 128 -19.51 23.15 15.44
N ARG A 129 -20.41 23.74 14.63
CA ARG A 129 -21.81 23.30 14.54
C ARG A 129 -22.13 22.66 13.20
N TYR A 130 -21.52 23.18 12.13
CA TYR A 130 -21.75 22.73 10.77
C TYR A 130 -20.43 22.51 10.03
N ALA A 131 -20.47 21.75 8.94
CA ALA A 131 -19.28 21.51 8.11
C ALA A 131 -18.65 22.82 7.59
N LYS A 132 -19.43 23.88 7.33
CA LYS A 132 -18.90 25.20 6.93
C LYS A 132 -17.96 25.82 7.97
N ASP A 133 -18.20 25.54 9.26
CA ASP A 133 -17.35 26.05 10.33
C ASP A 133 -15.98 25.37 10.29
N LEU A 134 -15.96 24.06 10.01
CA LEU A 134 -14.73 23.30 9.78
C LEU A 134 -13.98 23.78 8.53
N VAL A 135 -14.67 24.06 7.43
CA VAL A 135 -14.07 24.63 6.22
C VAL A 135 -13.38 25.97 6.54
N ARG A 136 -14.08 26.90 7.18
CA ARG A 136 -13.52 28.21 7.59
C ARG A 136 -12.32 28.04 8.50
N TYR A 137 -12.40 27.10 9.44
CA TYR A 137 -11.33 26.84 10.39
C TYR A 137 -10.05 26.34 9.70
N ILE A 138 -10.18 25.36 8.80
CA ILE A 138 -9.04 24.82 8.04
C ILE A 138 -8.42 25.93 7.19
N ARG A 139 -9.24 26.72 6.48
CA ARG A 139 -8.77 27.86 5.68
C ARG A 139 -8.02 28.90 6.51
N ALA A 140 -8.56 29.26 7.68
CA ALA A 140 -7.92 30.24 8.56
C ALA A 140 -6.56 29.77 9.09
N ARG A 141 -6.38 28.47 9.32
CA ARG A 141 -5.16 27.92 9.94
C ARG A 141 -4.10 27.44 8.95
N TYR A 142 -4.53 26.89 7.81
CA TYR A 142 -3.66 26.24 6.82
C TYR A 142 -3.70 26.92 5.44
N GLY A 143 -4.50 27.99 5.27
CA GLY A 143 -4.66 28.68 3.98
C GLY A 143 -5.10 27.72 2.88
N ASP A 144 -4.32 27.70 1.79
CA ASP A 144 -4.54 26.86 0.62
C ASP A 144 -3.74 25.55 0.65
N HIS A 145 -3.12 25.18 1.78
CA HIS A 145 -2.39 23.92 1.85
C HIS A 145 -3.30 22.71 1.56
N PHE A 146 -4.47 22.67 2.20
CA PHE A 146 -5.47 21.62 1.98
C PHE A 146 -6.47 22.02 0.89
N ASP A 147 -6.70 21.14 -0.07
CA ASP A 147 -7.91 21.15 -0.88
C ASP A 147 -9.07 20.62 -0.02
N ILE A 148 -10.25 21.27 -0.08
CA ILE A 148 -11.33 20.97 0.86
C ILE A 148 -12.58 20.56 0.10
N GLY A 149 -12.93 19.28 0.18
CA GLY A 149 -14.20 18.75 -0.27
C GLY A 149 -15.30 18.95 0.76
N VAL A 150 -16.56 18.94 0.32
CA VAL A 150 -17.74 18.83 1.19
C VAL A 150 -18.78 17.87 0.65
N ALA A 151 -19.65 17.33 1.51
CA ALA A 151 -20.73 16.44 1.07
C ALA A 151 -21.90 17.19 0.40
N GLY A 152 -22.52 16.56 -0.61
CA GLY A 152 -23.77 16.99 -1.25
C GLY A 152 -24.84 15.90 -1.21
N TYR A 153 -26.12 16.28 -1.24
CA TYR A 153 -27.24 15.34 -1.07
C TYR A 153 -28.30 15.56 -2.16
N PRO A 154 -28.23 14.84 -3.29
CA PRO A 154 -29.14 15.03 -4.41
C PRO A 154 -30.62 14.78 -4.07
N GLU A 155 -30.88 13.89 -3.10
CA GLU A 155 -32.22 13.45 -2.70
C GLU A 155 -32.53 13.78 -1.22
N GLY A 156 -31.75 14.70 -0.64
CA GLY A 156 -31.82 15.03 0.78
C GLY A 156 -31.04 14.07 1.69
N CYS A 157 -31.09 14.35 2.99
CA CYS A 157 -30.38 13.61 4.03
C CYS A 157 -31.31 13.22 5.19
N ASP A 158 -30.80 12.42 6.13
CA ASP A 158 -31.67 11.79 7.14
C ASP A 158 -32.43 12.74 8.04
N ASP A 159 -31.79 13.84 8.38
CA ASP A 159 -32.27 14.94 9.21
C ASP A 159 -32.97 16.06 8.41
N HIS A 160 -32.90 16.05 7.06
CA HIS A 160 -33.53 17.08 6.24
C HIS A 160 -33.87 16.60 4.81
N ARG A 161 -35.14 16.71 4.41
CA ARG A 161 -35.58 16.31 3.06
C ARG A 161 -35.80 17.48 2.10
N ASP A 162 -35.76 18.72 2.58
CA ASP A 162 -35.82 19.88 1.70
C ASP A 162 -34.48 20.04 0.95
N VAL A 163 -34.47 19.61 -0.30
CA VAL A 163 -33.30 19.65 -1.17
C VAL A 163 -32.88 21.09 -1.49
N ASP A 164 -33.83 22.01 -1.67
CA ASP A 164 -33.53 23.39 -2.05
C ASP A 164 -32.85 24.13 -0.88
N LEU A 165 -33.29 23.90 0.36
CA LEU A 165 -32.58 24.41 1.54
C LEU A 165 -31.17 23.81 1.68
N LEU A 166 -31.02 22.50 1.42
CA LEU A 166 -29.70 21.85 1.48
C LEU A 166 -28.74 22.40 0.42
N ILE A 167 -29.24 22.84 -0.74
CA ILE A 167 -28.44 23.53 -1.76
C ILE A 167 -27.97 24.90 -1.24
N GLU A 168 -28.80 25.65 -0.52
CA GLU A 168 -28.36 26.91 0.11
C GLU A 168 -27.24 26.67 1.12
N HIS A 169 -27.36 25.66 1.98
CA HIS A 169 -26.29 25.30 2.91
C HIS A 169 -25.04 24.73 2.21
N LEU A 170 -25.21 24.06 1.07
CA LEU A 170 -24.10 23.67 0.22
C LEU A 170 -23.36 24.89 -0.33
N LYS A 171 -24.11 25.90 -0.80
CA LYS A 171 -23.53 27.17 -1.24
C LYS A 171 -22.75 27.84 -0.11
N GLU A 172 -23.29 27.90 1.11
CA GLU A 172 -22.57 28.46 2.26
C GLU A 172 -21.24 27.75 2.54
N LYS A 173 -21.16 26.42 2.34
CA LYS A 173 -19.92 25.64 2.48
C LYS A 173 -18.92 25.94 1.37
N VAL A 174 -19.40 26.13 0.14
CA VAL A 174 -18.55 26.50 -1.01
C VAL A 174 -18.02 27.92 -0.84
N ASP A 175 -18.89 28.87 -0.45
CA ASP A 175 -18.51 30.25 -0.17
C ASP A 175 -17.55 30.37 1.02
N ALA A 176 -17.56 29.40 1.95
CA ALA A 176 -16.58 29.29 3.02
C ALA A 176 -15.19 28.84 2.56
N GLY A 177 -15.04 28.35 1.33
CA GLY A 177 -13.76 27.96 0.74
C GLY A 177 -13.64 26.47 0.35
N ALA A 178 -14.74 25.73 0.26
CA ALA A 178 -14.72 24.37 -0.29
C ALA A 178 -14.54 24.39 -1.81
N THR A 179 -13.81 23.42 -2.34
CA THR A 179 -13.29 23.40 -3.72
C THR A 179 -13.85 22.28 -4.58
N PHE A 180 -14.53 21.29 -3.98
CA PHE A 180 -15.28 20.25 -4.68
C PHE A 180 -16.38 19.67 -3.78
N VAL A 181 -17.34 18.96 -4.39
CA VAL A 181 -18.46 18.33 -3.70
C VAL A 181 -18.49 16.84 -4.00
N VAL A 182 -18.54 15.99 -2.98
CA VAL A 182 -18.80 14.55 -3.15
C VAL A 182 -20.26 14.29 -2.77
N THR A 183 -21.06 13.71 -3.67
CA THR A 183 -22.47 13.47 -3.38
C THR A 183 -22.67 12.16 -2.64
N GLN A 184 -23.70 12.08 -1.79
CA GLN A 184 -24.26 10.81 -1.36
C GLN A 184 -24.59 9.92 -2.56
N MET A 185 -24.61 8.60 -2.35
CA MET A 185 -25.03 7.63 -3.37
C MET A 185 -26.46 7.88 -3.86
N PHE A 186 -26.69 7.57 -5.13
CA PHE A 186 -28.00 7.60 -5.81
C PHE A 186 -28.01 6.53 -6.91
N TYR A 187 -29.18 6.22 -7.46
CA TYR A 187 -29.31 5.33 -8.64
C TYR A 187 -30.05 5.97 -9.80
N ASP A 188 -30.83 7.02 -9.54
CA ASP A 188 -31.55 7.79 -10.57
C ASP A 188 -30.71 8.95 -11.10
N VAL A 189 -30.24 8.83 -12.35
CA VAL A 189 -29.38 9.83 -12.99
C VAL A 189 -30.14 11.13 -13.28
N ASP A 190 -31.44 11.07 -13.57
CA ASP A 190 -32.21 12.28 -13.94
C ASP A 190 -32.43 13.17 -12.72
N ILE A 191 -32.70 12.57 -11.56
CA ILE A 191 -32.76 13.29 -10.29
C ILE A 191 -31.42 13.98 -9.98
N PHE A 192 -30.31 13.26 -10.16
CA PHE A 192 -28.98 13.81 -9.95
C PHE A 192 -28.65 14.97 -10.91
N LEU A 193 -28.90 14.82 -12.21
CA LEU A 193 -28.61 15.87 -13.19
C LEU A 193 -29.48 17.12 -12.97
N ASN A 194 -30.75 16.96 -12.59
CA ASN A 194 -31.60 18.07 -12.18
C ASN A 194 -31.05 18.78 -10.93
N TRP A 195 -30.57 18.02 -9.95
CA TRP A 195 -29.91 18.59 -8.77
C TRP A 195 -28.65 19.37 -9.12
N VAL A 196 -27.80 18.84 -10.01
CA VAL A 196 -26.61 19.55 -10.53
C VAL A 196 -27.03 20.88 -11.17
N GLN A 197 -28.06 20.90 -12.02
CA GLN A 197 -28.56 22.12 -12.64
C GLN A 197 -29.03 23.15 -11.59
N LYS A 198 -29.74 22.71 -10.55
CA LYS A 198 -30.13 23.58 -9.44
C LYS A 198 -28.91 24.16 -8.71
N CYS A 199 -27.88 23.36 -8.45
CA CYS A 199 -26.63 23.84 -7.86
C CYS A 199 -25.96 24.90 -8.75
N ARG A 200 -25.88 24.68 -10.06
CA ARG A 200 -25.31 25.66 -11.02
C ARG A 200 -26.12 26.96 -11.03
N ASN A 201 -27.45 26.89 -11.03
CA ASN A 201 -28.33 28.06 -10.97
C ASN A 201 -28.14 28.90 -9.69
N ARG A 202 -27.68 28.27 -8.60
CA ARG A 202 -27.31 28.95 -7.35
C ARG A 202 -25.86 29.43 -7.32
N GLY A 203 -25.10 29.27 -8.41
CA GLY A 203 -23.71 29.72 -8.51
C GLY A 203 -22.68 28.80 -7.86
N ILE A 204 -23.05 27.55 -7.56
CA ILE A 204 -22.10 26.53 -7.13
C ILE A 204 -21.39 26.01 -8.37
N ASN A 205 -20.16 26.45 -8.63
CA ASN A 205 -19.40 26.11 -9.85
C ASN A 205 -18.23 25.14 -9.63
N VAL A 206 -17.97 24.76 -8.38
CA VAL A 206 -16.97 23.73 -8.07
C VAL A 206 -17.34 22.37 -8.68
N PRO A 207 -16.36 21.48 -8.94
CA PRO A 207 -16.62 20.11 -9.37
C PRO A 207 -17.59 19.38 -8.43
N ILE A 208 -18.54 18.64 -9.00
CA ILE A 208 -19.48 17.78 -8.29
C ILE A 208 -19.18 16.34 -8.70
N LEU A 209 -18.79 15.53 -7.73
CA LEU A 209 -18.37 14.15 -7.90
C LEU A 209 -19.54 13.24 -7.50
N PRO A 210 -20.13 12.51 -8.45
CA PRO A 210 -21.23 11.59 -8.18
C PRO A 210 -20.74 10.39 -7.38
N GLY A 211 -21.37 10.15 -6.24
CA GLY A 211 -21.17 8.97 -5.41
C GLY A 211 -21.84 7.73 -6.02
N ILE A 212 -21.05 6.74 -6.39
CA ILE A 212 -21.48 5.51 -7.07
C ILE A 212 -21.31 4.33 -6.10
N MET A 213 -22.38 3.57 -5.86
CA MET A 213 -22.31 2.36 -5.05
C MET A 213 -22.44 1.11 -5.93
N PRO A 214 -21.38 0.31 -6.09
CA PRO A 214 -21.45 -0.98 -6.77
C PRO A 214 -22.38 -1.97 -6.05
N ILE A 215 -23.13 -2.74 -6.84
CA ILE A 215 -23.99 -3.81 -6.33
C ILE A 215 -23.18 -5.10 -6.21
N SER A 216 -23.04 -5.60 -4.98
CA SER A 216 -22.29 -6.83 -4.68
C SER A 216 -23.21 -8.00 -4.34
N THR A 217 -24.27 -7.75 -3.58
CA THR A 217 -25.34 -8.70 -3.24
C THR A 217 -26.67 -7.96 -3.15
N TYR A 218 -27.79 -8.67 -3.34
CA TYR A 218 -29.12 -8.06 -3.32
C TYR A 218 -29.44 -7.49 -1.94
N ALA A 219 -29.14 -8.25 -0.88
CA ALA A 219 -29.39 -7.82 0.49
C ALA A 219 -28.60 -6.55 0.87
N ALA A 220 -27.33 -6.45 0.43
CA ALA A 220 -26.51 -5.26 0.68
C ALA A 220 -27.07 -4.04 -0.06
N PHE A 221 -27.46 -4.21 -1.32
CA PHE A 221 -28.08 -3.18 -2.16
C PHE A 221 -29.36 -2.62 -1.51
N ILE A 222 -30.34 -3.47 -1.20
CA ILE A 222 -31.61 -3.05 -0.58
C ILE A 222 -31.40 -2.35 0.75
N ARG A 223 -30.52 -2.89 1.59
CA ARG A 223 -30.20 -2.28 2.89
C ARG A 223 -29.66 -0.85 2.74
N ARG A 224 -28.83 -0.60 1.72
CA ARG A 224 -28.22 0.72 1.49
C ARG A 224 -29.20 1.70 0.86
N ALA A 225 -29.98 1.25 -0.11
CA ALA A 225 -31.06 2.05 -0.70
C ALA A 225 -32.05 2.50 0.39
N ASN A 226 -32.49 1.59 1.26
CA ASN A 226 -33.41 1.91 2.36
C ASN A 226 -32.80 2.81 3.42
N TRP A 227 -31.52 2.63 3.75
CA TRP A 227 -30.85 3.47 4.75
C TRP A 227 -30.69 4.91 4.26
N THR A 228 -30.26 5.10 3.02
CA THR A 228 -30.09 6.43 2.41
C THR A 228 -31.41 7.06 1.96
N LYS A 229 -32.45 6.23 1.78
CA LYS A 229 -33.76 6.58 1.21
C LYS A 229 -33.64 7.19 -0.19
N CYS A 230 -32.65 6.75 -0.97
CA CYS A 230 -32.53 7.13 -2.37
C CYS A 230 -33.58 6.46 -3.24
N HIS A 231 -33.97 7.12 -4.32
CA HIS A 231 -34.81 6.57 -5.36
C HIS A 231 -34.03 5.54 -6.17
N VAL A 232 -34.59 4.33 -6.26
CA VAL A 232 -34.10 3.26 -7.12
C VAL A 232 -35.08 3.13 -8.28
N PRO A 233 -34.63 3.25 -9.54
CA PRO A 233 -35.51 3.07 -10.68
C PRO A 233 -36.19 1.68 -10.67
N PRO A 234 -37.52 1.57 -10.92
CA PRO A 234 -38.25 0.31 -10.85
C PRO A 234 -37.62 -0.85 -11.63
N GLU A 235 -37.06 -0.56 -12.80
CA GLU A 235 -36.41 -1.53 -13.68
C GLU A 235 -35.18 -2.20 -13.04
N TRP A 236 -34.54 -1.59 -12.04
CA TRP A 236 -33.46 -2.21 -11.28
C TRP A 236 -33.97 -3.34 -10.38
N TYR A 237 -35.13 -3.13 -9.74
CA TYR A 237 -35.78 -4.19 -8.95
C TYR A 237 -36.23 -5.34 -9.83
N GLU A 238 -36.86 -5.02 -10.98
CA GLU A 238 -37.31 -6.02 -11.94
C GLU A 238 -36.16 -6.89 -12.46
N ALA A 239 -34.97 -6.29 -12.67
CA ALA A 239 -33.78 -7.01 -13.11
C ALA A 239 -33.13 -7.86 -12.00
N LEU A 240 -33.11 -7.37 -10.76
CA LEU A 240 -32.33 -7.98 -9.67
C LEU A 240 -33.14 -8.94 -8.77
N GLU A 241 -34.45 -8.74 -8.60
CA GLU A 241 -35.30 -9.59 -7.77
C GLU A 241 -35.32 -11.07 -8.20
N PRO A 242 -35.40 -11.40 -9.51
CA PRO A 242 -35.39 -12.79 -9.96
C PRO A 242 -34.13 -13.56 -9.57
N VAL A 243 -33.00 -12.86 -9.45
CA VAL A 243 -31.68 -13.43 -9.14
C VAL A 243 -31.24 -13.19 -7.70
N LYS A 244 -32.09 -12.65 -6.83
CA LYS A 244 -31.71 -12.14 -5.49
C LYS A 244 -30.96 -13.10 -4.56
N ASN A 245 -31.04 -14.40 -4.82
CA ASN A 245 -30.37 -15.45 -4.04
C ASN A 245 -29.09 -16.00 -4.72
N ASP A 246 -28.70 -15.44 -5.87
CA ASP A 246 -27.46 -15.76 -6.59
C ASP A 246 -26.57 -14.51 -6.64
N ASP A 247 -25.62 -14.43 -5.71
CA ASP A 247 -24.70 -13.29 -5.59
C ASP A 247 -23.82 -13.09 -6.83
N ALA A 248 -23.57 -14.15 -7.63
CA ALA A 248 -22.80 -14.02 -8.86
C ALA A 248 -23.65 -13.36 -9.95
N ALA A 249 -24.87 -13.84 -10.15
CA ALA A 249 -25.82 -13.27 -11.11
C ALA A 249 -26.21 -11.82 -10.74
N VAL A 250 -26.47 -11.55 -9.45
CA VAL A 250 -26.75 -10.19 -8.95
C VAL A 250 -25.60 -9.24 -9.28
N ARG A 251 -24.35 -9.68 -9.12
CA ARG A 251 -23.18 -8.85 -9.38
C ARG A 251 -22.98 -8.60 -10.87
N ASP A 252 -23.26 -9.58 -11.72
CA ASP A 252 -23.13 -9.43 -13.17
C ASP A 252 -24.19 -8.47 -13.72
N ILE A 253 -25.46 -8.63 -13.34
CA ILE A 253 -26.55 -7.71 -13.71
C ILE A 253 -26.33 -6.32 -13.09
N GLY A 254 -25.94 -6.27 -11.82
CA GLY A 254 -25.64 -5.02 -11.10
C GLY A 254 -24.50 -4.24 -11.73
N LYS A 255 -23.48 -4.93 -12.27
CA LYS A 255 -22.39 -4.31 -13.05
C LYS A 255 -22.95 -3.59 -14.28
N ASP A 256 -23.82 -4.22 -15.06
CA ASP A 256 -24.38 -3.61 -16.28
C ASP A 256 -25.23 -2.38 -15.96
N LEU A 257 -26.11 -2.48 -14.97
CA LEU A 257 -26.96 -1.37 -14.52
C LEU A 257 -26.14 -0.16 -14.06
N VAL A 258 -25.15 -0.39 -13.19
CA VAL A 258 -24.29 0.68 -12.67
C VAL A 258 -23.37 1.23 -13.76
N ALA A 259 -22.87 0.40 -14.69
CA ALA A 259 -22.08 0.89 -15.82
C ALA A 259 -22.92 1.79 -16.75
N GLN A 260 -24.18 1.44 -17.02
CA GLN A 260 -25.08 2.27 -17.80
C GLN A 260 -25.37 3.61 -17.10
N MET A 261 -25.59 3.60 -15.79
CA MET A 261 -25.70 4.81 -14.97
C MET A 261 -24.46 5.70 -15.12
N CYS A 262 -23.26 5.11 -14.97
CA CYS A 262 -21.99 5.82 -15.14
C CYS A 262 -21.81 6.39 -16.55
N ARG A 263 -22.18 5.66 -17.62
CA ARG A 263 -22.13 6.18 -19.00
C ARG A 263 -22.99 7.43 -19.17
N ARG A 264 -24.24 7.42 -18.68
CA ARG A 264 -25.13 8.59 -18.72
C ARG A 264 -24.54 9.81 -18.00
N ILE A 265 -23.86 9.59 -16.88
CA ILE A 265 -23.18 10.64 -16.11
C ILE A 265 -22.00 11.23 -16.90
N LEU A 266 -21.16 10.36 -17.49
CA LEU A 266 -20.02 10.77 -18.33
C LEU A 266 -20.50 11.55 -19.57
N ASP A 267 -21.57 11.07 -20.24
CA ASP A 267 -22.17 11.71 -21.41
C ASP A 267 -22.76 13.09 -21.10
N ALA A 268 -23.16 13.33 -19.84
CA ALA A 268 -23.60 14.64 -19.36
C ALA A 268 -22.44 15.62 -19.07
N GLY A 269 -21.19 15.24 -19.36
CA GLY A 269 -19.99 16.08 -19.19
C GLY A 269 -19.37 16.03 -17.79
N ILE A 270 -19.80 15.11 -16.93
CA ILE A 270 -19.23 14.91 -15.60
C ILE A 270 -18.16 13.83 -15.69
N HIS A 271 -16.89 14.23 -15.78
CA HIS A 271 -15.77 13.33 -16.11
C HIS A 271 -15.12 12.64 -14.88
N HIS A 272 -15.79 12.60 -13.73
CA HIS A 272 -15.29 11.89 -12.55
C HIS A 272 -16.36 11.01 -11.91
N LEU A 273 -15.98 9.82 -11.43
CA LEU A 273 -16.85 8.86 -10.76
C LEU A 273 -16.26 8.48 -9.39
N HIS A 274 -16.97 8.73 -8.29
CA HIS A 274 -16.48 8.42 -6.95
C HIS A 274 -17.12 7.12 -6.43
N PHE A 275 -16.34 6.05 -6.26
CA PHE A 275 -16.89 4.73 -5.90
C PHE A 275 -16.82 4.41 -4.41
N TYR A 276 -17.97 4.12 -3.81
CA TYR A 276 -18.10 3.56 -2.47
C TYR A 276 -17.78 2.06 -2.47
N THR A 277 -16.52 1.70 -2.24
CA THR A 277 -16.04 0.31 -2.43
C THR A 277 -16.54 -0.65 -1.37
N MET A 278 -16.95 -0.15 -0.21
CA MET A 278 -17.26 -0.94 0.97
C MET A 278 -16.11 -1.89 1.39
N ASN A 279 -14.85 -1.48 1.15
CA ASN A 279 -13.65 -2.31 1.32
C ASN A 279 -13.69 -3.61 0.48
N LEU A 280 -14.36 -3.61 -0.68
CA LEU A 280 -14.41 -4.70 -1.64
C LEU A 280 -13.92 -4.23 -3.00
N ALA A 281 -13.28 -5.11 -3.77
CA ALA A 281 -12.67 -4.75 -5.06
C ALA A 281 -13.48 -5.23 -6.28
N GLN A 282 -14.11 -6.41 -6.18
CA GLN A 282 -14.58 -7.14 -7.35
C GLN A 282 -15.67 -6.39 -8.13
N ALA A 283 -16.73 -5.92 -7.47
CA ALA A 283 -17.84 -5.23 -8.14
C ALA A 283 -17.38 -3.93 -8.80
N THR A 284 -16.56 -3.14 -8.09
CA THR A 284 -15.94 -1.92 -8.63
C THR A 284 -15.08 -2.21 -9.85
N ARG A 285 -14.21 -3.23 -9.77
CA ARG A 285 -13.35 -3.64 -10.90
C ARG A 285 -14.18 -4.02 -12.12
N MET A 286 -15.23 -4.83 -11.95
CA MET A 286 -16.11 -5.25 -13.05
C MET A 286 -16.75 -4.04 -13.75
N ILE A 287 -17.21 -3.03 -12.99
CA ILE A 287 -17.77 -1.79 -13.57
C ILE A 287 -16.70 -1.01 -14.34
N LEU A 288 -15.49 -0.86 -13.78
CA LEU A 288 -14.40 -0.15 -14.47
C LEU A 288 -13.96 -0.86 -15.75
N GLU A 289 -13.96 -2.18 -15.77
CA GLU A 289 -13.67 -2.98 -16.98
C GLU A 289 -14.77 -2.80 -18.03
N GLU A 290 -16.04 -2.83 -17.63
CA GLU A 290 -17.21 -2.60 -18.49
C GLU A 290 -17.25 -1.18 -19.08
N LEU A 291 -16.74 -0.20 -18.34
CA LEU A 291 -16.57 1.19 -18.82
C LEU A 291 -15.27 1.38 -19.62
N ALA A 292 -14.45 0.35 -19.78
CA ALA A 292 -13.12 0.42 -20.37
C ALA A 292 -12.24 1.53 -19.73
N LEU A 293 -12.30 1.65 -18.41
CA LEU A 293 -11.53 2.63 -17.62
C LEU A 293 -10.29 2.04 -16.95
N THR A 294 -10.14 0.71 -16.93
CA THR A 294 -8.90 0.09 -16.44
C THR A 294 -7.74 0.27 -17.43
N PRO A 295 -6.47 0.24 -16.99
CA PRO A 295 -5.33 0.39 -17.88
C PRO A 295 -5.33 -0.64 -19.03
N GLU A 296 -5.68 -1.88 -18.71
CA GLU A 296 -5.76 -2.99 -19.67
C GLU A 296 -6.79 -2.76 -20.77
N LYS A 297 -7.97 -2.20 -20.43
CA LYS A 297 -9.10 -2.02 -21.37
C LYS A 297 -9.07 -0.68 -22.10
N SER A 298 -8.63 0.37 -21.42
CA SER A 298 -8.58 1.72 -21.98
C SER A 298 -7.41 1.94 -22.94
N GLY A 299 -6.42 1.03 -22.95
CA GLY A 299 -5.11 1.26 -23.58
C GLY A 299 -4.31 2.39 -22.90
N ARG A 300 -4.82 2.97 -21.81
CA ARG A 300 -4.14 4.01 -21.05
C ARG A 300 -3.12 3.36 -20.14
N ARG A 301 -1.88 3.75 -20.29
CA ARG A 301 -0.82 3.36 -19.39
C ARG A 301 -0.95 4.12 -18.07
N LEU A 302 -0.82 3.43 -16.94
CA LEU A 302 -0.57 4.09 -15.67
C LEU A 302 0.73 4.88 -15.78
N GLU A 303 0.68 6.16 -15.45
CA GLU A 303 1.87 6.99 -15.43
C GLU A 303 2.82 6.45 -14.34
N LYS A 304 3.89 5.79 -14.78
CA LYS A 304 5.00 5.35 -13.92
C LYS A 304 6.13 6.36 -14.08
N PRO A 305 6.22 7.41 -13.26
CA PRO A 305 7.28 8.41 -13.40
C PRO A 305 8.68 7.81 -13.19
N LEU A 306 8.76 6.75 -12.38
CA LEU A 306 9.96 6.03 -11.97
C LEU A 306 9.71 4.52 -12.07
N PRO A 307 10.75 3.67 -12.08
CA PRO A 307 10.61 2.20 -12.10
C PRO A 307 10.10 1.62 -10.78
N TRP A 308 9.96 2.44 -9.74
CA TRP A 308 9.38 2.10 -8.45
C TRP A 308 8.30 3.13 -8.07
N ARG A 309 7.41 2.76 -7.15
CA ARG A 309 6.30 3.60 -6.74
C ARG A 309 6.79 4.75 -5.85
N GLN A 310 6.55 5.99 -6.27
CA GLN A 310 6.97 7.15 -5.53
C GLN A 310 6.12 7.35 -4.26
N SER A 311 6.78 7.75 -3.17
CA SER A 311 6.10 8.12 -1.93
C SER A 311 5.47 9.50 -2.07
N LEU A 312 4.23 9.67 -1.59
CA LEU A 312 3.58 10.96 -1.46
C LEU A 312 3.65 11.52 -0.03
N GLY A 313 4.46 10.88 0.83
CA GLY A 313 4.75 11.34 2.17
C GLY A 313 5.36 12.74 2.18
N PHE A 314 5.27 13.41 3.33
CA PHE A 314 5.81 14.76 3.50
C PHE A 314 7.31 14.81 3.14
N ASN A 315 7.72 15.84 2.39
CA ASN A 315 9.08 16.04 1.87
C ASN A 315 9.67 14.94 0.96
N ARG A 316 8.90 13.92 0.56
CA ARG A 316 9.41 12.80 -0.27
C ARG A 316 9.05 12.85 -1.75
N ARG A 317 8.22 13.81 -2.17
CA ARG A 317 7.73 13.91 -3.56
C ARG A 317 8.85 14.19 -4.57
N ASP A 318 10.01 14.66 -4.11
CA ASP A 318 11.18 14.93 -4.94
C ASP A 318 12.24 13.82 -4.89
N GLU A 319 11.99 12.74 -4.14
CA GLU A 319 12.84 11.55 -4.13
C GLU A 319 12.79 10.88 -5.51
N THR A 320 13.93 10.78 -6.20
CA THR A 320 14.00 10.24 -7.57
C THR A 320 15.02 9.13 -7.76
N VAL A 321 15.82 8.79 -6.75
CA VAL A 321 16.82 7.71 -6.82
C VAL A 321 16.83 6.86 -5.54
N ARG A 322 16.94 5.54 -5.69
CA ARG A 322 16.98 4.56 -4.58
C ARG A 322 17.98 3.43 -4.81
N PRO A 323 18.51 2.80 -3.75
CA PRO A 323 19.23 1.53 -3.85
C PRO A 323 18.28 0.40 -4.25
N ILE A 324 18.74 -0.50 -5.13
CA ILE A 324 17.91 -1.59 -5.66
C ILE A 324 17.47 -2.63 -4.59
N PHE A 325 18.16 -2.69 -3.45
CA PHE A 325 18.04 -3.77 -2.46
C PHE A 325 16.63 -3.91 -1.87
N TRP A 326 15.93 -2.79 -1.64
CA TRP A 326 14.56 -2.80 -1.11
C TRP A 326 13.47 -2.79 -2.19
N ARG A 327 13.81 -3.10 -3.45
CA ARG A 327 12.82 -3.12 -4.56
C ARG A 327 11.58 -3.95 -4.23
N ASN A 328 11.75 -5.08 -3.55
CA ASN A 328 10.65 -5.98 -3.16
C ASN A 328 10.11 -5.72 -1.73
N ARG A 329 10.56 -4.64 -1.07
CA ARG A 329 10.24 -4.26 0.32
C ARG A 329 10.12 -2.73 0.48
N ASN A 330 9.37 -2.08 -0.40
CA ASN A 330 9.19 -0.62 -0.42
C ASN A 330 8.75 -0.04 0.93
N THR A 331 7.83 -0.72 1.63
CA THR A 331 7.36 -0.31 2.95
C THR A 331 8.51 -0.21 3.95
N SER A 332 9.41 -1.20 3.95
CA SER A 332 10.59 -1.21 4.83
C SER A 332 11.54 -0.05 4.50
N TYR A 333 11.84 0.16 3.21
CA TYR A 333 12.69 1.28 2.80
C TYR A 333 12.13 2.63 3.27
N VAL A 334 10.85 2.89 3.01
CA VAL A 334 10.19 4.15 3.42
C VAL A 334 10.24 4.31 4.94
N ALA A 335 10.00 3.24 5.70
CA ALA A 335 10.06 3.30 7.16
C ALA A 335 11.48 3.58 7.67
N ARG A 336 12.49 2.87 7.16
CA ARG A 336 13.89 3.02 7.57
C ARG A 336 14.54 4.34 7.16
N THR A 337 13.90 5.08 6.27
CA THR A 337 14.34 6.42 5.83
C THR A 337 13.36 7.51 6.28
N ALA A 338 12.40 7.21 7.16
CA ALA A 338 11.32 8.13 7.54
C ALA A 338 11.83 9.41 8.24
N ASP A 339 12.93 9.28 9.00
CA ASP A 339 13.53 10.37 9.77
C ASP A 339 14.63 11.13 9.00
N TRP A 340 14.71 10.95 7.67
CA TRP A 340 15.63 11.72 6.83
C TRP A 340 15.06 13.12 6.59
N ASP A 341 15.91 14.14 6.74
CA ASP A 341 15.53 15.54 6.47
C ASP A 341 15.43 15.85 4.97
N GLU A 342 16.33 15.26 4.17
CA GLU A 342 16.40 15.42 2.72
C GLU A 342 16.47 14.05 2.03
N PHE A 343 15.89 13.96 0.84
CA PHE A 343 15.85 12.74 0.05
C PHE A 343 16.65 12.91 -1.26
N PRO A 344 17.39 11.87 -1.70
CA PRO A 344 18.17 11.93 -2.92
C PRO A 344 17.35 12.29 -4.17
N ASN A 345 17.81 13.34 -4.87
CA ASN A 345 17.23 13.82 -6.12
C ASN A 345 18.30 13.88 -7.23
N GLY A 346 18.07 13.15 -8.32
CA GLY A 346 18.97 13.10 -9.48
C GLY A 346 20.15 12.14 -9.29
N ARG A 347 21.11 12.50 -8.42
CA ARG A 347 22.23 11.61 -8.07
C ARG A 347 22.13 11.16 -6.62
N TRP A 348 22.52 9.92 -6.36
CA TRP A 348 22.68 9.44 -5.00
C TRP A 348 23.90 10.13 -4.39
N GLY A 349 23.66 10.93 -3.34
CA GLY A 349 24.70 11.64 -2.61
C GLY A 349 25.46 10.72 -1.64
N ASP A 350 26.21 11.32 -0.72
CA ASP A 350 26.89 10.60 0.35
C ASP A 350 25.87 10.02 1.35
N SER A 351 25.59 8.71 1.27
CA SER A 351 24.64 7.99 2.13
C SER A 351 25.09 7.88 3.59
N ARG A 352 26.25 8.44 3.96
CA ARG A 352 26.73 8.47 5.35
C ARG A 352 25.92 9.45 6.22
N SER A 353 25.11 10.32 5.64
CA SER A 353 24.23 11.22 6.40
C SER A 353 23.02 11.65 5.56
N PRO A 354 21.78 11.25 5.93
CA PRO A 354 21.38 10.54 7.16
C PRO A 354 21.55 9.00 7.05
N ALA A 355 21.79 8.34 8.19
CA ALA A 355 21.88 6.88 8.25
C ALA A 355 20.50 6.21 8.12
N PHE A 356 20.47 4.97 7.64
CA PHE A 356 19.25 4.15 7.71
C PHE A 356 18.91 3.86 9.18
N GLY A 357 17.63 3.98 9.51
CA GLY A 357 17.12 3.69 10.84
C GLY A 357 17.25 2.21 11.22
N GLU A 358 17.33 1.98 12.53
CA GLU A 358 17.44 0.66 13.16
C GLU A 358 16.20 -0.21 12.92
N LEU A 359 16.39 -1.51 12.67
CA LEU A 359 15.31 -2.42 12.27
C LEU A 359 14.17 -2.51 13.29
N ASP A 360 14.53 -2.58 14.58
CA ASP A 360 13.56 -2.75 15.68
C ASP A 360 12.67 -1.50 15.87
N ALA A 361 13.18 -0.31 15.52
CA ALA A 361 12.45 0.95 15.69
C ALA A 361 11.23 1.08 14.76
N TYR A 362 11.25 0.40 13.60
CA TYR A 362 10.22 0.53 12.57
C TYR A 362 9.38 -0.74 12.37
N GLY A 363 9.50 -1.73 13.25
CA GLY A 363 8.76 -2.98 13.13
C GLY A 363 9.06 -3.75 11.84
N VAL A 364 10.29 -3.66 11.35
CA VAL A 364 10.72 -4.36 10.13
C VAL A 364 10.70 -5.87 10.38
N GLY A 365 9.93 -6.61 9.59
CA GLY A 365 9.81 -8.06 9.74
C GLY A 365 9.02 -8.71 8.62
N LEU A 366 8.67 -9.98 8.82
CA LEU A 366 7.86 -10.74 7.88
C LEU A 366 6.41 -10.25 7.86
N LYS A 367 5.83 -10.18 6.67
CA LYS A 367 4.41 -9.89 6.48
C LYS A 367 3.55 -11.06 6.99
N GLY A 368 2.53 -10.78 7.80
CA GLY A 368 1.59 -11.80 8.31
C GLY A 368 2.10 -12.60 9.52
N THR A 369 1.25 -13.47 10.07
CA THR A 369 1.59 -14.25 11.28
C THR A 369 2.47 -15.47 10.97
N ASN A 370 3.10 -16.03 12.00
CA ASN A 370 3.89 -17.25 11.89
C ASN A 370 3.07 -18.41 11.34
N GLU A 371 1.81 -18.58 11.77
CA GLU A 371 0.92 -19.64 11.29
C GLU A 371 0.61 -19.48 9.79
N ALA A 372 0.36 -18.25 9.34
CA ALA A 372 0.12 -17.95 7.93
C ALA A 372 1.37 -18.24 7.09
N ASN A 373 2.54 -17.86 7.59
CA ASN A 373 3.83 -18.11 6.93
C ASN A 373 4.18 -19.60 6.87
N MET A 374 3.93 -20.37 7.93
CA MET A 374 4.08 -21.82 7.93
C MET A 374 3.12 -22.49 6.94
N LYS A 375 1.89 -22.00 6.82
CA LYS A 375 0.94 -22.53 5.83
C LYS A 375 1.40 -22.26 4.40
N LEU A 376 2.02 -21.09 4.16
CA LEU A 376 2.50 -20.69 2.86
C LEU A 376 3.79 -21.43 2.45
N TRP A 377 4.78 -21.49 3.34
CA TRP A 377 6.12 -22.01 3.04
C TRP A 377 6.32 -23.48 3.47
N GLY A 378 5.32 -24.09 4.10
CA GLY A 378 5.40 -25.47 4.55
C GLY A 378 6.39 -25.64 5.71
N ARG A 379 7.06 -26.79 5.78
CA ARG A 379 8.03 -27.16 6.82
C ARG A 379 9.27 -27.78 6.16
N PRO A 380 10.14 -26.97 5.53
CA PRO A 380 11.29 -27.50 4.79
C PRO A 380 12.24 -28.23 5.74
N LYS A 381 12.69 -29.43 5.41
CA LYS A 381 13.65 -30.21 6.20
C LYS A 381 15.00 -30.35 5.53
N SER A 382 15.12 -30.03 4.25
CA SER A 382 16.36 -30.05 3.48
C SER A 382 16.53 -28.76 2.68
N LEU A 383 17.75 -28.49 2.21
CA LEU A 383 17.98 -27.36 1.30
C LEU A 383 17.23 -27.58 -0.03
N ARG A 384 17.03 -28.83 -0.47
CA ARG A 384 16.16 -29.20 -1.59
C ARG A 384 14.73 -28.68 -1.41
N ASP A 385 14.15 -28.83 -0.22
CA ASP A 385 12.80 -28.30 0.05
C ASP A 385 12.77 -26.77 -0.05
N VAL A 386 13.83 -26.09 0.42
CA VAL A 386 13.97 -24.63 0.29
C VAL A 386 14.10 -24.24 -1.18
N THR A 387 14.92 -24.91 -1.99
CA THR A 387 15.02 -24.64 -3.43
C THR A 387 13.67 -24.78 -4.14
N ALA A 388 12.88 -25.79 -3.76
CA ALA A 388 11.55 -25.99 -4.32
C ALA A 388 10.59 -24.83 -3.99
N LEU A 389 10.70 -24.21 -2.82
CA LEU A 389 9.92 -23.02 -2.49
C LEU A 389 10.27 -21.84 -3.41
N PHE A 390 11.55 -21.60 -3.66
CA PHE A 390 11.98 -20.53 -4.55
C PHE A 390 11.51 -20.78 -5.99
N VAL A 391 11.62 -22.02 -6.49
CA VAL A 391 11.12 -22.39 -7.82
C VAL A 391 9.61 -22.18 -7.93
N ARG A 392 8.83 -22.60 -6.93
CA ARG A 392 7.37 -22.39 -6.89
C ARG A 392 7.00 -20.90 -6.87
N TYR A 393 7.78 -20.07 -6.17
CA TYR A 393 7.63 -18.62 -6.22
C TYR A 393 7.89 -18.07 -7.63
N LEU A 394 8.99 -18.47 -8.26
CA LEU A 394 9.30 -18.05 -9.64
C LEU A 394 8.20 -18.49 -10.62
N GLN A 395 7.59 -19.64 -10.41
CA GLN A 395 6.48 -20.17 -11.21
C GLN A 395 5.14 -19.45 -10.97
N GLY A 396 5.04 -18.59 -9.95
CA GLY A 396 3.81 -17.88 -9.58
C GLY A 396 2.86 -18.69 -8.71
N GLU A 397 3.30 -19.84 -8.18
CA GLU A 397 2.50 -20.67 -7.28
C GLU A 397 2.51 -20.17 -5.83
N LEU A 398 3.48 -19.32 -5.49
CA LEU A 398 3.58 -18.67 -4.17
C LEU A 398 3.48 -17.16 -4.34
N GLU A 399 2.69 -16.54 -3.48
CA GLU A 399 2.47 -15.09 -3.53
C GLU A 399 3.67 -14.28 -3.04
N ARG A 400 4.55 -14.87 -2.21
CA ARG A 400 5.68 -14.16 -1.56
C ARG A 400 6.75 -15.10 -0.97
N LEU A 401 7.94 -14.55 -0.74
CA LEU A 401 9.07 -15.15 -0.01
C LEU A 401 9.48 -14.23 1.16
N PRO A 402 10.35 -14.67 2.09
CA PRO A 402 10.81 -13.82 3.20
C PRO A 402 11.38 -12.46 2.73
N TRP A 403 12.10 -12.43 1.61
CA TRP A 403 12.72 -11.23 1.04
C TRP A 403 11.84 -10.47 0.03
N SER A 404 10.66 -10.99 -0.33
CA SER A 404 9.80 -10.39 -1.35
C SER A 404 8.35 -10.40 -0.90
N GLU A 405 7.76 -9.21 -0.68
CA GLU A 405 6.40 -9.06 -0.13
C GLU A 405 5.27 -9.28 -1.14
N GLY A 406 5.61 -9.42 -2.42
CA GLY A 406 4.68 -9.60 -3.53
C GLY A 406 5.15 -10.65 -4.53
N SER A 407 4.30 -10.92 -5.52
CA SER A 407 4.56 -11.89 -6.57
C SER A 407 5.65 -11.42 -7.53
N ILE A 408 6.26 -12.36 -8.25
CA ILE A 408 7.27 -12.04 -9.26
C ILE A 408 6.70 -11.12 -10.35
N SER A 409 7.46 -10.08 -10.69
CA SER A 409 7.12 -9.16 -11.78
C SER A 409 7.40 -9.77 -13.15
N ALA A 410 6.60 -9.41 -14.16
CA ALA A 410 6.81 -9.79 -15.56
C ALA A 410 8.18 -9.32 -16.12
N GLU A 411 8.83 -8.37 -15.46
CA GLU A 411 10.21 -7.95 -15.79
C GLU A 411 11.21 -9.12 -15.76
N ALA A 412 10.98 -10.10 -14.89
CA ALA A 412 11.86 -11.26 -14.76
C ALA A 412 11.61 -12.35 -15.82
N ASP A 413 10.57 -12.25 -16.64
CA ASP A 413 10.15 -13.34 -17.54
C ASP A 413 11.27 -13.77 -18.52
N THR A 414 12.11 -12.83 -18.97
CA THR A 414 13.22 -13.11 -19.90
C THR A 414 14.38 -13.88 -19.27
N ILE A 415 14.53 -13.80 -17.95
CA ILE A 415 15.60 -14.45 -17.19
C ILE A 415 15.07 -15.54 -16.24
N LYS A 416 13.75 -15.75 -16.20
CA LYS A 416 13.08 -16.73 -15.34
C LYS A 416 13.62 -18.16 -15.49
N PRO A 417 13.96 -18.65 -16.70
CA PRO A 417 14.62 -19.96 -16.84
C PRO A 417 15.96 -20.02 -16.11
N ASP A 418 16.81 -18.99 -16.26
CA ASP A 418 18.12 -18.92 -15.59
C ASP A 418 17.96 -18.86 -14.07
N LEU A 419 17.03 -18.04 -13.58
CA LEU A 419 16.70 -17.97 -12.15
C LEU A 419 16.21 -19.31 -11.63
N THR A 420 15.37 -20.02 -12.39
CA THR A 420 14.85 -21.33 -11.98
C THR A 420 15.98 -22.35 -11.87
N ASP A 421 16.86 -22.40 -12.87
CA ASP A 421 18.03 -23.29 -12.86
C ASP A 421 18.98 -23.00 -11.68
N LEU A 422 19.29 -21.72 -11.41
CA LEU A 422 20.09 -21.32 -10.25
C LEU A 422 19.48 -21.82 -8.94
N ASN A 423 18.18 -21.57 -8.73
CA ASN A 423 17.51 -21.98 -7.50
C ASN A 423 17.48 -23.50 -7.36
N GLN A 424 17.25 -24.26 -8.43
CA GLN A 424 17.29 -25.74 -8.40
C GLN A 424 18.64 -26.29 -7.93
N ARG A 425 19.73 -25.58 -8.24
CA ARG A 425 21.11 -25.94 -7.86
C ARG A 425 21.56 -25.39 -6.50
N GLY A 426 20.65 -24.75 -5.74
CA GLY A 426 20.93 -24.21 -4.41
C GLY A 426 21.45 -22.77 -4.38
N LEU A 427 21.48 -22.06 -5.51
CA LEU A 427 21.82 -20.64 -5.58
C LEU A 427 20.54 -19.81 -5.42
N LEU A 428 20.20 -19.48 -4.18
CA LEU A 428 18.89 -18.93 -3.82
C LEU A 428 18.77 -17.45 -4.17
N THR A 429 18.02 -17.10 -5.23
CA THR A 429 17.93 -15.73 -5.73
C THR A 429 16.90 -14.90 -4.95
N VAL A 430 17.29 -13.72 -4.47
CA VAL A 430 16.42 -12.82 -3.69
C VAL A 430 15.97 -11.57 -4.46
N ASN A 431 16.74 -11.13 -5.46
CA ASN A 431 16.41 -9.99 -6.32
C ASN A 431 17.10 -10.10 -7.69
N SER A 432 16.48 -9.53 -8.73
CA SER A 432 17.03 -9.52 -10.09
C SER A 432 16.37 -8.48 -11.00
N GLN A 433 17.11 -8.06 -12.03
CA GLN A 433 16.58 -7.40 -13.23
C GLN A 433 17.40 -7.82 -14.46
N PRO A 434 16.77 -7.95 -15.65
CA PRO A 434 17.49 -8.21 -16.89
C PRO A 434 18.30 -6.98 -17.34
N ALA A 435 19.19 -7.14 -18.33
CA ALA A 435 19.74 -5.99 -19.02
C ALA A 435 18.75 -5.49 -20.08
N ILE A 436 18.61 -4.18 -20.20
CA ILE A 436 17.76 -3.52 -21.17
C ILE A 436 18.60 -2.51 -21.93
N ASP A 437 18.76 -2.76 -23.22
CA ASP A 437 19.51 -1.92 -24.15
C ASP A 437 18.54 -1.05 -24.97
N GLY A 438 18.00 -0.02 -24.31
CA GLY A 438 17.13 0.96 -24.96
C GLY A 438 15.74 0.43 -25.30
N ALA A 439 14.93 0.13 -24.29
CA ALA A 439 13.49 -0.06 -24.50
C ALA A 439 12.79 1.32 -24.60
N PRO A 440 11.71 1.46 -25.42
CA PRO A 440 10.90 2.67 -25.40
C PRO A 440 10.37 2.95 -23.99
N SER A 441 10.31 4.21 -23.57
CA SER A 441 9.76 4.60 -22.26
C SER A 441 8.30 4.19 -22.08
N SER A 442 7.60 3.91 -23.18
CA SER A 442 6.23 3.38 -23.24
C SER A 442 6.13 1.86 -23.19
N HIS A 443 7.24 1.13 -23.13
CA HIS A 443 7.25 -0.33 -23.12
C HIS A 443 6.37 -0.87 -21.96
N PRO A 444 5.48 -1.86 -22.20
CA PRO A 444 4.49 -2.29 -21.20
C PRO A 444 5.10 -2.87 -19.93
N VAL A 445 6.23 -3.58 -20.04
CA VAL A 445 6.94 -4.18 -18.92
C VAL A 445 7.98 -3.22 -18.33
N TYR A 446 9.03 -2.89 -19.11
CA TYR A 446 10.18 -2.11 -18.65
C TYR A 446 10.02 -0.59 -18.68
N GLY A 447 9.02 -0.07 -19.39
CA GLY A 447 8.90 1.36 -19.61
C GLY A 447 8.57 2.12 -18.33
N TRP A 448 9.14 3.30 -18.17
CA TRP A 448 8.81 4.32 -17.16
C TRP A 448 9.21 5.71 -17.68
N GLY A 449 8.77 6.76 -17.00
CA GLY A 449 9.01 8.15 -17.35
C GLY A 449 8.15 8.68 -18.51
N PRO A 450 8.41 9.92 -18.96
CA PRO A 450 7.66 10.57 -20.04
C PRO A 450 7.68 9.79 -21.36
N PRO A 451 6.64 9.94 -22.21
CA PRO A 451 6.61 9.29 -23.53
C PRO A 451 7.71 9.82 -24.46
N GLY A 452 8.11 8.99 -25.43
CA GLY A 452 9.10 9.34 -26.45
C GLY A 452 10.57 9.26 -25.98
N GLY A 453 10.81 8.74 -24.79
CA GLY A 453 12.15 8.46 -24.27
C GLY A 453 12.57 7.00 -24.42
N TRP A 454 13.72 6.69 -23.85
CA TRP A 454 14.33 5.36 -23.84
C TRP A 454 14.83 5.03 -22.44
N VAL A 455 14.62 3.78 -22.02
CA VAL A 455 15.03 3.28 -20.70
C VAL A 455 16.04 2.15 -20.85
N TYR A 456 16.94 2.07 -19.89
CA TYR A 456 18.09 1.18 -19.90
C TYR A 456 18.28 0.53 -18.54
N GLN A 457 18.81 -0.69 -18.53
CA GLN A 457 19.10 -1.45 -17.33
C GLN A 457 20.39 -2.25 -17.50
N LYS A 458 21.22 -2.30 -16.46
CA LYS A 458 22.26 -3.33 -16.32
C LYS A 458 21.65 -4.59 -15.74
N ALA A 459 22.12 -5.77 -16.17
CA ALA A 459 21.73 -7.01 -15.53
C ALA A 459 22.22 -7.01 -14.07
N TYR A 460 21.32 -7.39 -13.16
CA TYR A 460 21.58 -7.45 -11.74
C TYR A 460 21.05 -8.76 -11.17
N LEU A 461 21.82 -9.35 -10.28
CA LEU A 461 21.46 -10.57 -9.58
C LEU A 461 21.86 -10.46 -8.12
N GLU A 462 20.94 -10.78 -7.22
CA GLU A 462 21.19 -10.90 -5.79
C GLU A 462 20.76 -12.28 -5.31
N LEU A 463 21.65 -12.96 -4.58
CA LEU A 463 21.45 -14.34 -4.19
C LEU A 463 22.19 -14.70 -2.90
N LEU A 464 21.73 -15.75 -2.24
CA LEU A 464 22.44 -16.40 -1.15
C LEU A 464 23.34 -17.50 -1.71
N ILE A 465 24.63 -17.43 -1.39
CA ILE A 465 25.64 -18.39 -1.83
C ILE A 465 26.23 -19.11 -0.63
N PHE A 466 26.32 -20.43 -0.71
CA PHE A 466 26.81 -21.28 0.37
C PHE A 466 28.33 -21.54 0.26
N PRO A 467 29.01 -21.83 1.39
CA PRO A 467 30.47 -21.98 1.43
C PRO A 467 31.04 -23.01 0.44
N SER A 468 30.29 -24.06 0.09
CA SER A 468 30.74 -25.15 -0.78
C SER A 468 31.11 -24.69 -2.21
N ILE A 469 30.56 -23.58 -2.69
CA ILE A 469 30.81 -23.03 -4.03
C ILE A 469 31.32 -21.57 -4.00
N PHE A 470 31.36 -20.94 -2.83
CA PHE A 470 31.61 -19.50 -2.68
C PHE A 470 32.95 -19.04 -3.27
N ASN A 471 34.05 -19.74 -2.95
CA ASN A 471 35.38 -19.37 -3.44
C ASN A 471 35.47 -19.48 -4.97
N THR A 472 34.90 -20.53 -5.56
CA THR A 472 34.88 -20.70 -7.02
C THR A 472 34.06 -19.62 -7.71
N VAL A 473 32.94 -19.19 -7.11
CA VAL A 473 32.15 -18.05 -7.62
C VAL A 473 32.98 -16.77 -7.57
N LEU A 474 33.65 -16.47 -6.45
CA LEU A 474 34.51 -15.29 -6.30
C LEU A 474 35.65 -15.28 -7.33
N GLU A 475 36.32 -16.40 -7.55
CA GLU A 475 37.37 -16.53 -8.56
C GLU A 475 36.85 -16.19 -9.96
N ARG A 476 35.69 -16.73 -10.35
CA ARG A 476 35.05 -16.46 -11.63
C ARG A 476 34.57 -15.02 -11.77
N LEU A 477 34.04 -14.42 -10.70
CA LEU A 477 33.67 -13.00 -10.67
C LEU A 477 34.89 -12.09 -10.83
N ASN A 478 35.98 -12.37 -10.12
CA ASN A 478 37.22 -11.59 -10.22
C ASN A 478 37.90 -11.74 -11.60
N ALA A 479 37.70 -12.86 -12.29
CA ALA A 479 38.21 -13.08 -13.63
C ALA A 479 37.44 -12.30 -14.71
N ASN A 480 36.18 -11.95 -14.46
CA ASN A 480 35.37 -11.18 -15.41
C ASN A 480 35.45 -9.67 -15.11
N LYS A 481 36.02 -8.91 -16.06
CA LYS A 481 36.20 -7.45 -15.93
C LYS A 481 34.91 -6.64 -16.03
N ASN A 482 33.85 -7.20 -16.60
CA ASN A 482 32.56 -6.53 -16.73
C ASN A 482 31.71 -6.66 -15.46
N LEU A 483 32.01 -7.62 -14.60
CA LEU A 483 31.22 -7.91 -13.40
C LEU A 483 31.75 -7.16 -12.19
N THR A 484 30.86 -6.47 -11.48
CA THR A 484 31.13 -5.92 -10.14
C THR A 484 30.26 -6.62 -9.12
N TYR A 485 30.78 -6.90 -7.93
CA TYR A 485 30.01 -7.57 -6.88
C TYR A 485 30.30 -7.04 -5.49
N TYR A 486 29.34 -7.25 -4.58
CA TYR A 486 29.57 -7.24 -3.14
C TYR A 486 29.04 -8.54 -2.55
N ALA A 487 29.85 -9.18 -1.70
CA ALA A 487 29.52 -10.42 -1.03
C ALA A 487 29.78 -10.26 0.47
N VAL A 488 28.75 -10.47 1.30
CA VAL A 488 28.85 -10.24 2.73
C VAL A 488 28.14 -11.32 3.52
N ASN A 489 28.76 -11.79 4.60
CA ASN A 489 28.10 -12.72 5.52
C ASN A 489 27.40 -12.01 6.68
N LYS A 490 26.67 -12.76 7.49
CA LYS A 490 25.95 -12.26 8.66
C LYS A 490 26.84 -11.46 9.64
N LYS A 491 28.13 -11.79 9.73
CA LYS A 491 29.11 -11.11 10.62
C LYS A 491 29.59 -9.77 10.06
N GLY A 492 29.29 -9.46 8.80
CA GLY A 492 29.73 -8.22 8.13
C GLY A 492 31.07 -8.34 7.42
N GLU A 493 31.60 -9.55 7.21
CA GLU A 493 32.82 -9.76 6.43
C GLU A 493 32.52 -9.55 4.94
N LEU A 494 32.97 -8.42 4.40
CA LEU A 494 32.70 -7.97 3.03
C LEU A 494 33.83 -8.34 2.07
N HIS A 495 33.49 -8.97 0.95
CA HIS A 495 34.33 -9.20 -0.22
C HIS A 495 33.77 -8.43 -1.42
N THR A 496 34.63 -7.75 -2.18
CA THR A 496 34.23 -6.99 -3.38
C THR A 496 35.43 -6.79 -4.31
N ASN A 497 35.16 -6.65 -5.61
CA ASN A 497 36.13 -6.19 -6.60
C ASN A 497 35.95 -4.71 -6.99
N THR A 498 34.97 -4.03 -6.39
CA THR A 498 34.72 -2.61 -6.63
C THR A 498 35.77 -1.77 -5.89
N LYS A 499 36.48 -0.92 -6.63
CA LYS A 499 37.57 -0.08 -6.10
C LYS A 499 37.16 1.36 -5.79
N ASP A 500 36.02 1.78 -6.34
CA ASP A 500 35.45 3.11 -6.14
C ASP A 500 34.31 3.02 -5.11
N GLU A 501 34.20 4.02 -4.24
CA GLU A 501 33.11 4.12 -3.27
C GLU A 501 31.85 4.76 -3.88
N GLY A 502 31.92 5.26 -5.12
CA GLY A 502 30.80 5.85 -5.84
C GLY A 502 29.66 4.87 -6.18
N PRO A 503 28.40 5.35 -6.25
CA PRO A 503 27.26 4.52 -6.59
C PRO A 503 27.29 4.08 -8.06
N ASN A 504 27.01 2.80 -8.31
CA ASN A 504 26.86 2.24 -9.65
C ASN A 504 25.40 2.36 -10.12
N ALA A 505 25.12 3.19 -11.11
CA ALA A 505 23.78 3.28 -11.71
C ALA A 505 23.45 2.01 -12.50
N VAL A 506 22.30 1.40 -12.19
CA VAL A 506 21.84 0.14 -12.81
C VAL A 506 20.54 0.28 -13.60
N THR A 507 19.80 1.37 -13.41
CA THR A 507 18.64 1.72 -14.25
C THR A 507 18.68 3.21 -14.53
N TRP A 508 18.51 3.60 -15.80
CA TRP A 508 18.46 5.01 -16.21
C TRP A 508 17.55 5.22 -17.43
N GLY A 509 17.17 6.47 -17.65
CA GLY A 509 16.30 6.87 -18.74
C GLY A 509 16.73 8.19 -19.36
N ILE A 510 16.56 8.29 -20.68
CA ILE A 510 16.83 9.48 -21.47
C ILE A 510 15.52 9.90 -22.12
N PHE A 511 15.08 11.13 -21.85
CA PHE A 511 13.78 11.64 -22.27
C PHE A 511 13.93 12.94 -23.06
N PRO A 512 13.05 13.21 -24.04
CA PRO A 512 13.07 14.48 -24.77
C PRO A 512 12.98 15.67 -23.82
N ASN A 513 13.84 16.67 -24.02
CA ASN A 513 13.88 17.94 -23.28
C ASN A 513 14.05 17.78 -21.76
N ARG A 514 14.73 16.72 -21.30
CA ARG A 514 15.05 16.51 -19.88
C ARG A 514 16.48 16.00 -19.71
N GLU A 515 17.04 16.24 -18.53
CA GLU A 515 18.28 15.59 -18.11
C GLU A 515 18.08 14.07 -17.93
N ILE A 516 19.20 13.34 -17.88
CA ILE A 516 19.20 11.89 -17.64
C ILE A 516 18.69 11.62 -16.22
N VAL A 517 17.77 10.67 -16.10
CA VAL A 517 17.24 10.21 -14.80
C VAL A 517 17.83 8.84 -14.50
N GLN A 518 18.43 8.66 -13.32
CA GLN A 518 19.08 7.41 -12.91
C GLN A 518 18.49 6.90 -11.57
N PRO A 519 17.27 6.33 -11.60
CA PRO A 519 16.48 6.12 -10.39
C PRO A 519 16.88 4.91 -9.55
N THR A 520 17.82 4.09 -10.03
CA THR A 520 18.22 2.87 -9.33
C THR A 520 19.72 2.68 -9.38
N ILE A 521 20.30 2.46 -8.19
CA ILE A 521 21.73 2.34 -7.99
C ILE A 521 22.09 1.12 -7.13
N VAL A 522 23.38 0.77 -7.13
CA VAL A 522 24.02 -0.19 -6.24
C VAL A 522 25.22 0.49 -5.58
N GLU A 523 25.28 0.45 -4.24
CA GLU A 523 26.37 1.03 -3.46
C GLU A 523 26.57 0.29 -2.12
N THR A 524 27.78 0.39 -1.56
CA THR A 524 28.25 -0.42 -0.42
C THR A 524 27.51 -0.17 0.89
N VAL A 525 27.31 1.09 1.30
CA VAL A 525 26.71 1.48 2.59
C VAL A 525 25.27 1.00 2.67
N SER A 526 24.46 1.28 1.64
CA SER A 526 23.09 0.77 1.53
C SER A 526 23.05 -0.76 1.51
N PHE A 527 24.02 -1.42 0.86
CA PHE A 527 24.08 -2.88 0.85
C PHE A 527 24.34 -3.46 2.24
N LEU A 528 25.22 -2.83 3.03
CA LEU A 528 25.49 -3.23 4.41
C LEU A 528 24.28 -2.98 5.33
N ALA A 529 23.54 -1.88 5.12
CA ALA A 529 22.29 -1.63 5.84
C ALA A 529 21.18 -2.62 5.45
N TRP A 530 21.12 -3.04 4.18
CA TRP A 530 20.20 -4.06 3.70
C TRP A 530 20.54 -5.45 4.23
N LYS A 531 21.83 -5.82 4.26
CA LYS A 531 22.33 -7.10 4.81
C LYS A 531 21.68 -7.42 6.16
N ASP A 532 21.66 -6.46 7.08
CA ASP A 532 21.14 -6.69 8.42
C ASP A 532 19.65 -7.07 8.39
N GLU A 533 18.87 -6.43 7.51
CA GLU A 533 17.48 -6.78 7.26
C GLU A 533 17.36 -8.15 6.59
N ALA A 534 18.12 -8.41 5.53
CA ALA A 534 18.08 -9.65 4.78
C ALA A 534 18.34 -10.88 5.68
N PHE A 535 19.35 -10.81 6.56
CA PHE A 535 19.63 -11.88 7.53
C PHE A 535 18.62 -11.91 8.68
N ARG A 536 18.05 -10.77 9.08
CA ARG A 536 16.96 -10.73 10.07
C ARG A 536 15.71 -11.44 9.55
N LEU A 537 15.33 -11.22 8.29
CA LEU A 537 14.19 -11.88 7.66
C LEU A 537 14.34 -13.41 7.65
N GLY A 538 15.54 -13.92 7.40
CA GLY A 538 15.83 -15.35 7.52
C GLY A 538 15.71 -15.88 8.95
N GLN A 539 16.12 -15.10 9.96
CA GLN A 539 15.91 -15.47 11.37
C GLN A 539 14.43 -15.45 11.75
N ASP A 540 13.67 -14.48 11.27
CA ASP A 540 12.22 -14.43 11.52
C ASP A 540 11.50 -15.57 10.80
N TRP A 541 11.99 -15.99 9.63
CA TRP A 541 11.51 -17.20 8.97
C TRP A 541 11.78 -18.46 9.79
N SER A 542 12.97 -18.59 10.39
CA SER A 542 13.27 -19.73 11.28
C SER A 542 12.38 -19.75 12.52
N ARG A 543 12.06 -18.56 13.08
CA ARG A 543 11.18 -18.38 14.23
C ARG A 543 9.70 -18.66 13.96
N CYS A 544 9.31 -18.80 12.69
CA CYS A 544 7.99 -19.34 12.35
C CYS A 544 7.84 -20.78 12.88
N TYR A 545 8.93 -21.52 13.10
CA TYR A 545 8.90 -22.92 13.53
C TYR A 545 9.29 -23.10 15.01
N PRO A 546 8.81 -24.17 15.67
CA PRO A 546 9.18 -24.47 17.05
C PRO A 546 10.69 -24.59 17.26
N ALA A 547 11.16 -24.18 18.45
CA ALA A 547 12.54 -24.39 18.88
C ALA A 547 12.93 -25.87 18.78
N GLY A 548 14.11 -26.14 18.21
CA GLY A 548 14.62 -27.51 18.05
C GLY A 548 14.03 -28.30 16.88
N SER A 549 13.08 -27.75 16.11
CA SER A 549 12.56 -28.42 14.92
C SER A 549 13.57 -28.44 13.76
N GLY A 550 13.47 -29.44 12.89
CA GLY A 550 14.27 -29.59 11.68
C GLY A 550 14.28 -28.34 10.79
N PRO A 551 13.11 -27.78 10.42
CA PRO A 551 13.02 -26.55 9.63
C PRO A 551 13.73 -25.36 10.26
N ARG A 552 13.62 -25.20 11.59
CA ARG A 552 14.29 -24.11 12.30
C ARG A 552 15.80 -24.25 12.23
N LYS A 553 16.33 -25.45 12.52
CA LYS A 553 17.77 -25.74 12.46
C LYS A 553 18.34 -25.53 11.05
N LEU A 554 17.61 -25.98 10.03
CA LEU A 554 17.98 -25.80 8.63
C LEU A 554 18.14 -24.32 8.28
N ILE A 555 17.11 -23.51 8.57
CA ILE A 555 17.11 -22.08 8.20
C ILE A 555 18.14 -21.30 9.02
N GLU A 556 18.29 -21.61 10.32
CA GLU A 556 19.34 -21.02 11.17
C GLU A 556 20.73 -21.32 10.61
N LYS A 557 21.03 -22.59 10.29
CA LYS A 557 22.31 -22.97 9.67
C LYS A 557 22.53 -22.26 8.34
N MET A 558 21.52 -22.22 7.48
CA MET A 558 21.59 -21.52 6.19
C MET A 558 21.96 -20.05 6.38
N MET A 559 21.31 -19.33 7.30
CA MET A 559 21.60 -17.92 7.57
C MET A 559 22.93 -17.67 8.28
N ASP A 560 23.45 -18.64 9.02
CA ASP A 560 24.75 -18.54 9.69
C ASP A 560 25.92 -18.77 8.72
N GLU A 561 25.72 -19.57 7.67
CA GLU A 561 26.78 -19.98 6.73
C GLU A 561 26.78 -19.23 5.40
N CYS A 562 25.61 -18.78 4.90
CA CYS A 562 25.54 -18.18 3.57
C CYS A 562 26.14 -16.78 3.51
N TYR A 563 26.60 -16.42 2.31
CA TYR A 563 26.93 -15.05 1.93
C TYR A 563 25.77 -14.47 1.12
N LEU A 564 25.37 -13.24 1.44
CA LEU A 564 24.52 -12.44 0.59
C LEU A 564 25.40 -11.80 -0.48
N VAL A 565 25.14 -12.10 -1.75
CA VAL A 565 25.96 -11.66 -2.88
C VAL A 565 25.09 -10.89 -3.85
N ASN A 566 25.48 -9.66 -4.19
CA ASN A 566 24.91 -8.92 -5.31
C ASN A 566 25.96 -8.76 -6.42
N ILE A 567 25.52 -8.90 -7.67
CA ILE A 567 26.36 -8.88 -8.87
C ILE A 567 25.69 -7.96 -9.89
N VAL A 568 26.49 -7.11 -10.52
CA VAL A 568 26.08 -6.24 -11.63
C VAL A 568 26.94 -6.57 -12.84
N ASN A 569 26.31 -6.82 -13.99
CA ASN A 569 27.02 -6.80 -15.27
C ASN A 569 27.04 -5.38 -15.84
N ASN A 570 28.23 -4.79 -15.95
CA ASN A 570 28.39 -3.43 -16.48
C ASN A 570 28.26 -3.36 -18.00
N ASP A 571 28.37 -4.49 -18.71
CA ASP A 571 27.99 -4.58 -20.12
C ASP A 571 26.47 -4.82 -20.24
N PHE A 572 25.72 -3.72 -20.34
CA PHE A 572 24.26 -3.77 -20.44
C PHE A 572 23.74 -4.33 -21.77
N HIS A 573 24.62 -4.65 -22.73
CA HIS A 573 24.24 -5.37 -23.94
C HIS A 573 24.14 -6.89 -23.71
N GLN A 574 24.65 -7.39 -22.57
CA GLN A 574 24.77 -8.83 -22.29
C GLN A 574 23.94 -9.24 -21.07
N THR A 575 22.65 -9.56 -21.29
CA THR A 575 21.75 -10.01 -20.22
C THR A 575 22.22 -11.30 -19.53
N HIS A 576 22.63 -12.31 -20.30
CA HIS A 576 22.87 -13.65 -19.75
C HIS A 576 24.32 -13.93 -19.29
N GLU A 577 25.26 -13.00 -19.52
CA GLU A 577 26.65 -13.18 -19.13
C GLU A 577 26.82 -13.34 -17.61
N ILE A 578 25.97 -12.67 -16.82
CA ILE A 578 25.96 -12.75 -15.35
C ILE A 578 25.74 -14.19 -14.84
N PHE A 579 24.99 -15.02 -15.58
CA PHE A 579 24.68 -16.40 -15.18
C PHE A 579 25.82 -17.37 -15.43
N ARG A 580 26.70 -17.10 -16.41
CA ARG A 580 27.82 -17.99 -16.79
C ARG A 580 28.83 -18.21 -15.67
N VAL A 581 28.88 -17.29 -14.71
CA VAL A 581 29.67 -17.43 -13.48
C VAL A 581 29.31 -18.72 -12.74
N PHE A 582 28.06 -19.19 -12.86
CA PHE A 582 27.54 -20.34 -12.13
C PHE A 582 27.54 -21.65 -12.92
N ASP A 583 28.05 -21.67 -14.14
CA ASP A 583 27.99 -22.85 -15.01
C ASP A 583 28.67 -24.07 -14.34
N GLY A 584 27.92 -25.17 -14.25
CA GLY A 584 28.38 -26.43 -13.68
C GLY A 584 28.58 -26.44 -12.16
N LEU A 585 28.15 -25.40 -11.43
CA LEU A 585 28.21 -25.35 -9.97
C LEU A 585 26.91 -25.88 -9.35
N GLU A 586 26.99 -26.67 -8.30
CA GLU A 586 25.82 -27.10 -7.51
C GLU A 586 26.22 -27.10 -6.04
N VAL A 587 25.33 -26.62 -5.18
CA VAL A 587 25.55 -26.63 -3.73
C VAL A 587 25.56 -28.07 -3.24
N GLN A 588 26.56 -28.42 -2.44
CA GLN A 588 26.64 -29.76 -1.82
C GLN A 588 25.53 -29.95 -0.77
N ASP A 589 25.22 -31.21 -0.44
CA ASP A 589 24.33 -31.57 0.66
C ASP A 589 22.87 -31.06 0.54
N LEU A 590 22.38 -30.85 -0.69
CA LEU A 590 21.00 -30.38 -0.95
C LEU A 590 19.95 -31.25 -0.29
N ASP A 591 20.16 -32.57 -0.31
CA ASP A 591 19.20 -33.57 0.17
C ASP A 591 19.43 -33.98 1.64
N VAL A 592 20.35 -33.32 2.37
CA VAL A 592 20.57 -33.57 3.79
C VAL A 592 19.36 -33.11 4.60
N VAL A 593 18.78 -34.04 5.38
CA VAL A 593 17.58 -33.83 6.17
C VAL A 593 17.95 -33.40 7.60
N PHE A 594 17.34 -32.30 8.05
CA PHE A 594 17.39 -31.83 9.42
C PHE A 594 16.20 -32.37 10.20
N GLU A 595 16.50 -33.17 11.24
CA GLU A 595 15.47 -33.76 12.09
C GLU A 595 15.17 -32.91 13.33
N ASP A 596 13.96 -33.09 13.85
CA ASP A 596 13.53 -32.52 15.10
C ASP A 596 14.43 -33.07 16.23
N SER A 597 14.77 -32.21 17.20
CA SER A 597 15.45 -32.69 18.41
C SER A 597 14.56 -33.72 19.10
N PRO A 598 15.13 -34.82 19.65
CA PRO A 598 14.36 -35.74 20.46
C PRO A 598 13.66 -34.96 21.58
N ALA A 599 12.38 -35.24 21.82
CA ALA A 599 11.68 -34.70 22.97
C ALA A 599 12.47 -35.11 24.21
N THR A 600 13.03 -34.14 24.95
CA THR A 600 13.62 -34.42 26.24
C THR A 600 12.52 -34.97 27.14
N GLU A 601 12.68 -36.23 27.57
CA GLU A 601 11.86 -36.81 28.63
C GLU A 601 11.93 -35.89 29.87
N SER A 602 10.77 -35.36 30.23
CA SER A 602 10.42 -34.76 31.53
C SER A 602 11.58 -34.33 32.45
N SER A 603 12.02 -33.08 32.36
CA SER A 603 12.47 -32.39 33.57
C SER A 603 11.22 -31.98 34.35
N GLN A 604 11.01 -32.61 35.50
CA GLN A 604 9.98 -32.28 36.48
C GLN A 604 9.84 -30.76 36.62
N ALA A 605 8.64 -30.26 36.28
CA ALA A 605 8.24 -28.91 36.61
C ALA A 605 8.21 -28.79 38.14
N THR A 606 9.17 -28.05 38.68
CA THR A 606 9.02 -27.41 39.99
C THR A 606 7.87 -26.42 39.88
N THR A 607 6.72 -26.82 40.40
CA THR A 607 5.57 -25.96 40.65
C THR A 607 5.98 -24.86 41.63
N ASN A 608 6.28 -23.67 41.12
CA ASN A 608 6.03 -22.44 41.86
C ASN A 608 4.84 -21.75 41.19
N GLY A 609 3.76 -21.62 41.98
CA GLY A 609 2.45 -21.29 41.48
C GLY A 609 2.33 -19.90 40.88
N ASN A 610 1.45 -19.80 39.90
CA ASN A 610 0.59 -18.63 39.74
C ASN A 610 -0.73 -19.07 39.11
N GLY A 611 -1.80 -18.46 39.62
CA GLY A 611 -3.14 -19.01 39.63
C GLY A 611 -3.79 -19.16 38.26
N THR A 612 -4.60 -20.21 38.20
CA THR A 612 -5.70 -20.40 37.25
C THR A 612 -6.53 -19.13 37.09
N ARG A 613 -6.72 -18.68 35.84
CA ARG A 613 -7.87 -17.86 35.47
C ARG A 613 -8.74 -18.66 34.52
N ASP A 614 -9.92 -19.00 35.02
CA ASP A 614 -10.99 -19.67 34.33
C ASP A 614 -11.43 -18.91 33.08
N VAL A 615 -11.74 -19.69 32.05
CA VAL A 615 -12.41 -19.26 30.83
C VAL A 615 -13.87 -18.96 31.19
N LEU A 616 -14.25 -17.68 31.20
CA LEU A 616 -15.66 -17.29 31.23
C LEU A 616 -16.23 -17.28 29.80
N LYS A 617 -17.23 -18.15 29.61
CA LYS A 617 -18.16 -18.12 28.47
C LYS A 617 -18.95 -16.81 28.47
N GLY A 618 -19.36 -16.40 27.28
CA GLY A 618 -19.97 -15.11 26.98
C GLY A 618 -21.30 -14.80 27.66
N ASP A 619 -21.69 -13.55 27.43
CA ASP A 619 -22.91 -12.81 27.81
C ASP A 619 -22.84 -11.99 29.12
N ALA A 620 -22.33 -10.74 29.01
CA ALA A 620 -22.64 -9.62 29.91
C ALA A 620 -22.34 -8.23 29.26
N PRO A 621 -23.01 -7.12 29.66
CA PRO A 621 -23.07 -5.84 28.92
C PRO A 621 -21.84 -4.93 29.09
N VAL A 622 -21.73 -3.95 28.19
CA VAL A 622 -20.55 -3.10 27.86
C VAL A 622 -20.10 -2.09 28.94
N SER A 623 -20.53 -2.18 30.20
CA SER A 623 -20.23 -1.15 31.23
C SER A 623 -19.15 -1.50 32.26
N GLU A 624 -18.36 -2.57 32.09
CA GLU A 624 -17.29 -2.94 33.05
C GLU A 624 -15.89 -3.14 32.46
N VAL A 625 -15.62 -2.68 31.24
CA VAL A 625 -14.27 -2.84 30.60
C VAL A 625 -13.27 -1.74 31.02
N GLU A 626 -13.69 -0.69 31.72
CA GLU A 626 -12.79 0.32 32.25
C GLU A 626 -12.50 0.12 33.74
N LYS A 627 -11.69 -0.87 34.08
CA LYS A 627 -10.84 -0.85 35.29
C LYS A 627 -9.81 -1.98 35.24
N SER A 628 -8.57 -1.61 35.59
CA SER A 628 -7.40 -2.44 35.91
C SER A 628 -6.47 -2.93 34.77
N ILE A 629 -5.50 -2.07 34.40
CA ILE A 629 -4.10 -2.49 34.20
C ILE A 629 -3.20 -1.39 34.78
N THR A 630 -2.51 -1.68 35.88
CA THR A 630 -1.43 -0.87 36.47
C THR A 630 -0.25 -1.80 36.73
N ASN A 631 0.99 -1.35 36.49
CA ASN A 631 2.18 -2.12 36.82
C ASN A 631 2.49 -2.07 38.34
N GLY A 632 3.46 -2.87 38.79
CA GLY A 632 3.81 -3.10 40.21
C GLY A 632 4.15 -1.87 41.07
N ASP A 633 4.30 -0.69 40.47
CA ASP A 633 4.52 0.59 41.16
C ASP A 633 3.36 1.61 40.98
N GLY A 634 2.18 1.17 40.54
CA GLY A 634 0.95 1.99 40.59
C GLY A 634 0.80 3.11 39.56
N GLN A 635 1.66 3.18 38.52
CA GLN A 635 1.46 4.09 37.39
C GLN A 635 0.67 3.43 36.23
N LYS A 636 -0.17 4.24 35.55
CA LYS A 636 -0.90 3.86 34.33
C LYS A 636 0.07 3.76 33.15
N VAL A 637 0.07 2.63 32.44
CA VAL A 637 0.87 2.40 31.23
C VAL A 637 0.00 2.64 29.99
N PRO A 638 0.41 3.45 29.00
CA PRO A 638 -0.33 3.58 27.74
C PRO A 638 -0.12 2.34 26.86
N PHE A 639 -1.15 2.00 26.08
CA PHE A 639 -1.09 0.99 25.03
C PHE A 639 -0.18 1.50 23.90
N GLN A 640 0.98 0.86 23.70
CA GLN A 640 1.91 1.18 22.61
C GLN A 640 1.67 0.23 21.42
N THR A 641 1.18 0.78 20.32
CA THR A 641 1.37 0.24 18.97
C THR A 641 2.42 1.11 18.28
N ASN A 642 3.39 0.44 17.65
CA ASN A 642 4.59 0.93 16.98
C ASN A 642 4.67 2.44 16.62
N GLY A 643 5.71 3.09 17.14
CA GLY A 643 6.34 4.26 16.51
C GLY A 643 5.95 5.63 17.03
N VAL A 644 6.41 6.02 18.24
CA VAL A 644 6.76 7.41 18.54
C VAL A 644 8.00 7.40 19.44
N ALA A 645 9.15 7.83 18.90
CA ALA A 645 10.28 8.25 19.72
C ALA A 645 9.95 9.63 20.32
N LEU A 646 9.79 9.70 21.63
CA LEU A 646 9.82 10.96 22.38
C LEU A 646 11.29 11.21 22.76
N SER A 647 11.95 12.11 22.04
CA SER A 647 13.20 12.73 22.50
C SER A 647 12.88 13.74 23.60
N ASN A 648 13.48 13.56 24.78
CA ASN A 648 13.67 14.64 25.75
C ASN A 648 14.83 15.54 25.31
#